data_AF-A0A9W6Y1K1-F1
#
_entry.id   AF-A0A9W6Y1K1-F1
#
_cell.length_a   1.000
_cell.length_b   1.000
_cell.length_c   1.000
_cell.angle_alpha   90.00
_cell.angle_beta   90.00
_cell.angle_gamma   90.00
#
_symmetry.space_group_name_H-M   'P 1'
#
loop_
_entity.id
_entity.type
_entity.pdbx_description
1 polymer ?
#
loop_
_entity_poly.entity_id
_entity_poly.type
_entity_poly.pdbx_seq_one_letter_code
_entity_poly.pdbx_strand_id
1 'polypeptide(L)'
;MATPVRSDCKSCGVRFPDQDDRLQDFRGHEYFVQFDVHQSEDDAVEFPIQENYFADAILDHFAPVSKRTTWKQRYQVNEEFWGGHGFPIFLYIGGEGPLGPKAITNRTYIYYLAEQHRALLLALEHRFYGKSYPTEDMSLPNLVYLSSEQALADLAHFHAFVTDKYGLTDEKWVAFGGSYPGNLAAWVKLKYPALFAGTVASSAPVHAKTNFYEYMEVVGDGLRYFGGGECYHDVEQAITQLGQLMDGGKEGRGKVDELFKPCYPMTNEFDDSVFETSVMGAFQDIAQYNAIHEGVMTLDEVCQHFTKPGDAVEKLTSFLEKTRVGDCLDSKFQGAPNGTVEVLSRDQFDGKSSARQWVYQTCNEFGYFQTTTSVKSPFHSLLAVTEANVGTEICKRVYGMNVAPDVAGANLDYGSLGIEVERVTFPSGTIDPWHALAVQNSTKLHSYSAEAVFIEGTAHCADMYYPSERDSDQLQWAHAKIAARVAWYLHDADDSAHPATPLAPEHVQAVDATMASYETPRVDVNANGWGPTALPEQFLNIPYAPFNKGDKLGKAADFVSNYAPRGSRYARDPSGVNAEFQYKHDSKEDASFQLVDTSKGTRPKTEDRLRPTWNQQRFGGRGGRGGRFGGGRGAGGRGGYADKPDPNAPTTSSAQLRMKGMQKQNKRWNRLSNARRALTFRRRDEVHIDRAASVMVQASWTLVDQFEMQQLTKLQANIPKTDDVKWCGELREFDAAFDRVTSRSNKRVHRYDDRDFYYVTTTDDPVIEELAQQGEATVFATDAILSHLMACTRSVYPWDIVAQRVNNMVFFDKRDESNFDLLSVNENASDPPTQEDPEHMNHPDRLSLEATMINQNLSQQVLKSGNGAFHKKFDDANPFAGDDSKPASGAYRYRKFDLGGGLNLVARCEVQGVSLKKGNQQYVSTFALNEYDPKFPGSIEWRKKIDSQVRCGFVALRPNCNNSCKLAKWTAQALLAGVDEMKLGYVSRSNFKDPYSHVVLGMQSYNPSTFANQIALNQNNTWGIIKMLSELLLEQPEGKYVIMKDPNKPIMRLFSVPLDTFEEEGEDDEEEDDE
;
A
#
# COMPACT_ATOMS: atom_id res chain seq x y z
N MET A 1 45.77 -66.32 -51.48
CA MET A 1 46.29 -65.69 -52.73
C MET A 1 45.47 -64.44 -53.02
N ALA A 2 45.95 -63.57 -53.90
CA ALA A 2 45.31 -62.31 -54.37
C ALA A 2 45.22 -61.13 -53.37
N THR A 3 46.13 -60.18 -53.57
CA THR A 3 46.04 -58.70 -53.39
C THR A 3 45.15 -58.07 -54.48
N PRO A 4 44.96 -56.72 -54.61
CA PRO A 4 45.52 -55.54 -53.92
C PRO A 4 44.43 -54.76 -53.10
N VAL A 5 44.38 -53.45 -52.79
CA VAL A 5 45.08 -52.20 -53.24
C VAL A 5 45.25 -51.17 -52.07
N ARG A 6 45.32 -49.85 -52.36
CA ARG A 6 45.41 -48.69 -51.45
C ARG A 6 44.88 -47.43 -52.17
N SER A 7 44.73 -46.31 -51.43
CA SER A 7 44.56 -44.88 -51.83
C SER A 7 43.13 -44.29 -51.67
N ASP A 8 42.92 -43.02 -51.27
CA ASP A 8 43.77 -42.14 -50.43
C ASP A 8 42.98 -41.00 -49.72
N CYS A 9 43.69 -40.28 -48.84
CA CYS A 9 43.33 -39.16 -47.96
C CYS A 9 42.12 -38.19 -48.21
N LYS A 10 41.34 -38.00 -47.11
CA LYS A 10 41.00 -36.74 -46.40
C LYS A 10 39.77 -35.85 -46.76
N SER A 11 39.33 -35.18 -45.68
CA SER A 11 38.54 -33.93 -45.55
C SER A 11 37.09 -33.88 -46.06
N CYS A 12 36.17 -34.22 -45.17
CA CYS A 12 34.98 -33.42 -44.88
C CYS A 12 34.89 -33.27 -43.35
N GLY A 13 34.94 -32.03 -42.85
CA GLY A 13 35.08 -31.75 -41.42
C GLY A 13 33.75 -31.54 -40.72
N VAL A 14 33.01 -32.62 -40.46
CA VAL A 14 31.88 -32.56 -39.51
C VAL A 14 32.47 -32.35 -38.12
N ARG A 15 32.39 -31.13 -37.60
CA ARG A 15 32.46 -30.90 -36.15
C ARG A 15 31.15 -31.37 -35.56
N PHE A 16 31.23 -32.23 -34.56
CA PHE A 16 30.13 -32.39 -33.61
C PHE A 16 29.94 -31.04 -32.89
N PRO A 17 28.70 -30.66 -32.52
CA PRO A 17 28.49 -29.69 -31.45
C PRO A 17 29.18 -30.21 -30.18
N ASP A 18 29.85 -29.32 -29.45
CA ASP A 18 30.47 -29.68 -28.16
C ASP A 18 29.38 -29.94 -27.11
N GLN A 19 29.67 -30.75 -26.09
CA GLN A 19 28.67 -31.23 -25.12
C GLN A 19 28.26 -30.18 -24.06
N ASP A 20 28.69 -28.92 -24.21
CA ASP A 20 28.60 -27.87 -23.19
C ASP A 20 27.32 -27.02 -23.26
N ASP A 21 26.54 -27.08 -24.34
CA ASP A 21 25.31 -26.27 -24.54
C ASP A 21 24.11 -26.71 -23.69
N ARG A 22 24.26 -27.74 -22.84
CA ARG A 22 23.17 -28.30 -22.02
C ARG A 22 22.82 -27.43 -20.80
N LEU A 23 22.11 -26.33 -21.05
CA LEU A 23 21.02 -25.79 -20.21
C LEU A 23 20.32 -24.62 -20.93
N GLN A 24 19.73 -24.91 -22.09
CA GLN A 24 18.87 -23.97 -22.83
C GLN A 24 17.49 -23.87 -22.16
N ASP A 25 17.03 -24.97 -21.56
CA ASP A 25 15.60 -25.21 -21.27
C ASP A 25 15.30 -25.24 -19.77
N PHE A 26 15.77 -24.26 -18.99
CA PHE A 26 15.66 -24.32 -17.53
C PHE A 26 14.25 -24.04 -16.99
N ARG A 27 13.35 -25.01 -17.23
CA ARG A 27 11.99 -25.19 -16.68
C ARG A 27 10.93 -24.29 -17.33
N GLY A 28 10.57 -24.57 -18.59
CA GLY A 28 9.47 -23.92 -19.32
C GLY A 28 9.86 -22.72 -20.20
N HIS A 29 11.14 -22.64 -20.58
CA HIS A 29 11.83 -21.36 -20.80
C HIS A 29 12.79 -21.28 -22.01
N GLU A 30 12.62 -22.16 -23.02
CA GLU A 30 12.92 -21.79 -24.44
C GLU A 30 11.91 -20.73 -24.97
N TYR A 31 10.96 -20.37 -24.09
CA TYR A 31 9.67 -19.74 -24.33
C TYR A 31 9.48 -18.44 -23.50
N PHE A 32 10.56 -17.69 -23.26
CA PHE A 32 10.53 -16.30 -22.76
C PHE A 32 10.55 -15.29 -23.91
N VAL A 33 9.45 -15.20 -24.67
CA VAL A 33 9.26 -14.20 -25.75
C VAL A 33 10.48 -14.05 -26.67
N GLN A 34 11.14 -15.17 -26.99
CA GLN A 34 12.04 -15.21 -28.14
C GLN A 34 11.16 -15.18 -29.39
N PHE A 35 11.35 -14.17 -30.23
CA PHE A 35 10.70 -14.06 -31.55
C PHE A 35 11.43 -14.91 -32.60
N ASP A 36 11.83 -16.13 -32.21
CA ASP A 36 12.69 -17.10 -32.90
C ASP A 36 12.87 -18.34 -31.99
N VAL A 37 13.24 -19.57 -32.42
CA VAL A 37 13.40 -20.12 -33.78
C VAL A 37 12.80 -21.53 -33.82
N HIS A 38 11.80 -21.82 -34.65
CA HIS A 38 11.50 -23.20 -35.11
C HIS A 38 11.14 -23.28 -36.61
N GLN A 39 11.65 -22.31 -37.39
CA GLN A 39 11.85 -22.40 -38.85
C GLN A 39 13.23 -21.81 -39.15
N SER A 40 14.03 -22.54 -39.93
CA SER A 40 15.50 -22.45 -40.04
C SER A 40 16.11 -21.04 -40.11
N GLU A 41 17.23 -20.84 -39.40
CA GLU A 41 18.07 -19.63 -39.47
C GLU A 41 18.66 -19.38 -40.88
N ASP A 42 18.68 -20.41 -41.75
CA ASP A 42 19.30 -20.38 -43.10
C ASP A 42 18.45 -19.70 -44.20
N ASP A 43 17.16 -19.42 -43.98
CA ASP A 43 16.32 -18.76 -44.98
C ASP A 43 16.65 -17.26 -45.08
N ALA A 44 17.23 -16.86 -46.21
CA ALA A 44 17.66 -15.48 -46.46
C ALA A 44 16.47 -14.50 -46.48
N VAL A 45 16.37 -13.69 -45.42
CA VAL A 45 15.33 -12.66 -45.23
C VAL A 45 15.57 -11.48 -46.20
N GLU A 46 15.01 -11.55 -47.41
CA GLU A 46 15.09 -10.49 -48.46
C GLU A 46 14.24 -9.23 -48.15
N PHE A 47 14.26 -8.74 -46.91
CA PHE A 47 13.48 -7.58 -46.46
C PHE A 47 14.38 -6.36 -46.15
N PRO A 48 13.88 -5.11 -46.28
CA PRO A 48 14.69 -3.89 -46.19
C PRO A 48 15.06 -3.47 -44.75
N ILE A 49 15.39 -4.43 -43.89
CA ILE A 49 15.71 -4.21 -42.48
C ILE A 49 17.16 -3.74 -42.34
N GLN A 50 17.39 -2.61 -41.66
CA GLN A 50 18.71 -2.09 -41.37
C GLN A 50 19.09 -2.32 -39.90
N GLU A 51 19.94 -3.31 -39.62
CA GLU A 51 20.57 -3.47 -38.30
C GLU A 51 21.56 -2.32 -38.03
N ASN A 52 21.32 -1.58 -36.95
CA ASN A 52 22.06 -0.40 -36.55
C ASN A 52 22.46 -0.47 -35.07
N TYR A 53 23.40 0.39 -34.66
CA TYR A 53 23.82 0.53 -33.26
C TYR A 53 23.71 1.98 -32.79
N PHE A 54 22.99 2.20 -31.69
CA PHE A 54 22.94 3.46 -30.97
C PHE A 54 24.17 3.57 -30.07
N ALA A 55 25.17 4.33 -30.52
CA ALA A 55 26.50 4.39 -29.90
C ALA A 55 26.61 5.35 -28.69
N ASP A 56 25.57 6.13 -28.44
CA ASP A 56 25.46 7.07 -27.31
C ASP A 56 24.42 6.60 -26.28
N ALA A 57 24.05 5.31 -26.29
CA ALA A 57 23.25 4.67 -25.24
C ALA A 57 23.98 4.78 -23.90
N ILE A 58 23.28 5.03 -22.79
CA ILE A 58 23.89 5.33 -21.50
C ILE A 58 23.92 4.08 -20.62
N LEU A 59 25.06 3.78 -19.99
CA LEU A 59 25.21 2.60 -19.13
C LEU A 59 24.34 2.72 -17.87
N ASP A 60 24.46 3.87 -17.19
CA ASP A 60 23.71 4.21 -15.98
C ASP A 60 23.10 5.61 -16.15
N HIS A 61 21.78 5.66 -16.32
CA HIS A 61 21.04 6.91 -16.46
C HIS A 61 20.99 7.70 -15.13
N PHE A 62 21.09 7.03 -14.00
CA PHE A 62 21.02 7.65 -12.67
C PHE A 62 22.40 8.13 -12.19
N ALA A 63 23.49 7.73 -12.86
CA ALA A 63 24.81 8.32 -12.67
C ALA A 63 24.81 9.85 -12.90
N PRO A 64 25.53 10.62 -12.07
CA PRO A 64 25.79 12.03 -12.32
C PRO A 64 26.41 12.23 -13.70
N VAL A 65 25.96 13.24 -14.46
CA VAL A 65 26.33 13.46 -15.87
C VAL A 65 27.85 13.42 -16.12
N SER A 66 28.68 13.93 -15.19
CA SER A 66 30.15 13.90 -15.28
C SER A 66 30.81 12.52 -15.05
N LYS A 67 30.00 11.46 -14.88
CA LYS A 67 30.41 10.06 -14.69
C LYS A 67 29.71 9.10 -15.65
N ARG A 68 28.71 9.54 -16.41
CA ARG A 68 27.99 8.68 -17.37
C ARG A 68 28.96 8.17 -18.43
N THR A 69 28.96 6.87 -18.63
CA THR A 69 29.62 6.18 -19.74
C THR A 69 28.59 5.77 -20.77
N THR A 70 29.00 5.70 -22.05
CA THR A 70 28.15 5.22 -23.14
C THR A 70 28.56 3.84 -23.63
N TRP A 71 27.62 3.14 -24.24
CA TRP A 71 27.76 1.80 -24.82
C TRP A 71 26.98 1.72 -26.14
N LYS A 72 26.97 0.55 -26.79
CA LYS A 72 26.32 0.34 -28.09
C LYS A 72 25.09 -0.56 -27.95
N GLN A 73 23.90 0.02 -27.99
CA GLN A 73 22.65 -0.73 -28.02
C GLN A 73 22.24 -1.03 -29.47
N ARG A 74 21.84 -2.26 -29.77
CA ARG A 74 21.38 -2.68 -31.10
C ARG A 74 19.94 -2.23 -31.34
N TYR A 75 19.65 -1.77 -32.55
CA TYR A 75 18.29 -1.54 -33.00
C TYR A 75 18.12 -1.94 -34.48
N GLN A 76 16.90 -2.30 -34.86
CA GLN A 76 16.51 -2.51 -36.25
C GLN A 76 15.62 -1.36 -36.72
N VAL A 77 15.69 -1.04 -38.02
CA VAL A 77 14.82 -0.09 -38.70
C VAL A 77 14.20 -0.79 -39.90
N ASN A 78 12.90 -0.63 -40.11
CA ASN A 78 12.25 -0.95 -41.38
C ASN A 78 11.52 0.30 -41.90
N GLU A 79 11.94 0.78 -43.06
CA GLU A 79 11.46 2.02 -43.69
C GLU A 79 10.46 1.73 -44.85
N GLU A 80 10.09 0.46 -45.07
CA GLU A 80 9.31 -0.05 -46.22
C GLU A 80 7.98 0.70 -46.48
N PHE A 81 7.20 0.96 -45.44
CA PHE A 81 5.91 1.65 -45.54
C PHE A 81 5.97 3.14 -45.22
N TRP A 82 7.11 3.63 -44.74
CA TRP A 82 7.19 4.92 -44.05
C TRP A 82 6.83 6.08 -44.98
N GLY A 83 5.83 6.87 -44.58
CA GLY A 83 5.35 8.01 -45.36
C GLY A 83 6.25 9.25 -45.34
N GLY A 84 7.29 9.28 -44.52
CA GLY A 84 8.13 10.46 -44.26
C GLY A 84 7.62 11.27 -43.07
N HIS A 85 7.97 12.56 -43.03
CA HIS A 85 7.51 13.47 -41.97
C HIS A 85 5.99 13.57 -41.87
N GLY A 86 5.49 13.71 -40.64
CA GLY A 86 4.05 13.74 -40.33
C GLY A 86 3.36 12.37 -40.32
N PHE A 87 4.09 11.27 -40.57
CA PHE A 87 3.60 9.90 -40.38
C PHE A 87 4.12 9.32 -39.04
N PRO A 88 3.38 8.39 -38.41
CA PRO A 88 3.71 7.91 -37.06
C PRO A 88 4.93 6.99 -37.01
N ILE A 89 5.45 6.80 -35.80
CA ILE A 89 6.55 5.87 -35.50
C ILE A 89 6.00 4.75 -34.62
N PHE A 90 6.19 3.50 -35.03
CA PHE A 90 5.83 2.32 -34.25
C PHE A 90 7.11 1.66 -33.69
N LEU A 91 7.24 1.69 -32.37
CA LEU A 91 8.37 1.14 -31.63
C LEU A 91 8.03 -0.23 -31.05
N TYR A 92 8.65 -1.27 -31.59
CA TYR A 92 8.70 -2.58 -30.98
C TYR A 92 9.75 -2.61 -29.85
N ILE A 93 9.37 -3.08 -28.66
CA ILE A 93 10.25 -3.23 -27.51
C ILE A 93 10.78 -4.68 -27.47
N GLY A 94 12.10 -4.86 -27.56
CA GLY A 94 12.75 -6.14 -27.32
C GLY A 94 12.79 -6.50 -25.83
N GLY A 95 12.76 -7.81 -25.52
CA GLY A 95 12.63 -8.34 -24.17
C GLY A 95 13.71 -9.35 -23.79
N GLU A 96 13.24 -10.45 -23.20
CA GLU A 96 14.00 -11.53 -22.56
C GLU A 96 14.77 -12.43 -23.55
N GLY A 97 15.21 -11.90 -24.70
CA GLY A 97 15.84 -12.68 -25.75
C GLY A 97 16.58 -11.84 -26.80
N PRO A 98 17.32 -12.50 -27.71
CA PRO A 98 17.91 -11.83 -28.86
C PRO A 98 16.83 -11.18 -29.74
N LEU A 99 17.06 -9.96 -30.22
CA LEU A 99 16.12 -9.33 -31.14
C LEU A 99 16.23 -9.99 -32.52
N GLY A 100 15.37 -10.98 -32.78
CA GLY A 100 15.35 -11.79 -34.01
C GLY A 100 15.21 -10.93 -35.28
N PRO A 101 15.67 -11.41 -36.46
CA PRO A 101 15.61 -10.68 -37.72
C PRO A 101 14.17 -10.57 -38.28
N LYS A 102 13.18 -11.18 -37.62
CA LYS A 102 11.76 -11.19 -38.01
C LYS A 102 10.88 -10.29 -37.13
N ALA A 103 11.47 -9.55 -36.18
CA ALA A 103 10.73 -8.77 -35.16
C ALA A 103 9.92 -7.58 -35.70
N ILE A 104 10.25 -7.06 -36.89
CA ILE A 104 9.52 -5.97 -37.57
C ILE A 104 9.26 -6.32 -39.05
N THR A 105 8.83 -7.56 -39.30
CA THR A 105 8.43 -8.08 -40.62
C THR A 105 6.99 -8.62 -40.61
N ASN A 106 6.55 -9.09 -41.78
CA ASN A 106 5.25 -9.72 -42.05
C ASN A 106 4.87 -10.96 -41.22
N ARG A 107 5.59 -11.27 -40.15
CA ARG A 107 5.17 -12.23 -39.10
C ARG A 107 4.56 -11.58 -37.87
N THR A 108 4.53 -10.24 -37.81
CA THR A 108 4.12 -9.48 -36.62
C THR A 108 2.94 -8.53 -36.88
N TYR A 109 2.10 -8.32 -35.88
CA TYR A 109 0.93 -7.43 -35.96
C TYR A 109 1.33 -5.95 -36.14
N ILE A 110 2.46 -5.55 -35.54
CA ILE A 110 3.02 -4.19 -35.69
C ILE A 110 3.36 -3.87 -37.16
N TYR A 111 3.78 -4.85 -37.95
CA TYR A 111 4.04 -4.68 -39.39
C TYR A 111 2.75 -4.48 -40.19
N TYR A 112 1.71 -5.25 -39.90
CA TYR A 112 0.38 -5.06 -40.48
C TYR A 112 -0.16 -3.65 -40.20
N LEU A 113 -0.10 -3.20 -38.93
CA LEU A 113 -0.50 -1.84 -38.56
C LEU A 113 0.36 -0.76 -39.25
N ALA A 114 1.67 -0.99 -39.40
CA ALA A 114 2.57 -0.04 -40.04
C ALA A 114 2.29 0.14 -41.54
N GLU A 115 1.83 -0.90 -42.24
CA GLU A 115 1.30 -0.78 -43.61
C GLU A 115 0.10 0.16 -43.65
N GLN A 116 -0.92 -0.09 -42.80
CA GLN A 116 -2.15 0.70 -42.78
C GLN A 116 -1.93 2.17 -42.40
N HIS A 117 -1.00 2.44 -41.47
CA HIS A 117 -0.70 3.79 -40.99
C HIS A 117 0.50 4.46 -41.70
N ARG A 118 1.17 3.76 -42.64
CA ARG A 118 2.41 4.19 -43.31
C ARG A 118 3.51 4.62 -42.32
N ALA A 119 3.63 3.85 -41.25
CA ALA A 119 4.48 4.17 -40.09
C ALA A 119 5.97 3.85 -40.35
N LEU A 120 6.86 4.51 -39.61
CA LEU A 120 8.25 4.06 -39.46
C LEU A 120 8.32 2.94 -38.43
N LEU A 121 8.85 1.77 -38.80
CA LEU A 121 9.05 0.65 -37.90
C LEU A 121 10.45 0.68 -37.27
N LEU A 122 10.49 0.58 -35.95
CA LEU A 122 11.72 0.51 -35.16
C LEU A 122 11.63 -0.64 -34.16
N ALA A 123 12.74 -1.31 -33.90
CA ALA A 123 12.84 -2.27 -32.80
C ALA A 123 14.12 -2.06 -32.00
N LEU A 124 14.00 -1.86 -30.69
CA LEU A 124 15.13 -1.69 -29.77
C LEU A 124 15.42 -2.99 -29.03
N GLU A 125 16.66 -3.46 -29.04
CA GLU A 125 17.06 -4.65 -28.28
C GLU A 125 17.32 -4.30 -26.81
N HIS A 126 16.89 -5.16 -25.88
CA HIS A 126 17.04 -4.92 -24.45
C HIS A 126 18.50 -4.97 -24.00
N ARG A 127 18.90 -4.12 -23.05
CA ARG A 127 20.22 -4.19 -22.42
C ARG A 127 20.49 -5.58 -21.82
N PHE A 128 21.72 -6.07 -21.98
CA PHE A 128 22.19 -7.42 -21.63
C PHE A 128 21.69 -8.56 -22.52
N TYR A 129 20.66 -8.39 -23.36
CA TYR A 129 20.14 -9.45 -24.23
C TYR A 129 20.69 -9.35 -25.67
N GLY A 130 20.67 -10.47 -26.40
CA GLY A 130 21.02 -10.52 -27.82
C GLY A 130 22.46 -10.11 -28.12
N LYS A 131 22.64 -9.00 -28.84
CA LYS A 131 23.98 -8.41 -29.12
C LYS A 131 24.22 -7.12 -28.34
N SER A 132 23.32 -6.75 -27.43
CA SER A 132 23.29 -5.46 -26.73
C SER A 132 23.98 -5.54 -25.37
N TYR A 133 25.30 -5.71 -25.41
CA TYR A 133 26.15 -5.82 -24.22
C TYR A 133 26.60 -4.44 -23.72
N PRO A 134 26.17 -4.00 -22.52
CA PRO A 134 26.60 -2.73 -21.94
C PRO A 134 27.92 -2.84 -21.17
N THR A 135 28.40 -4.06 -20.90
CA THR A 135 29.57 -4.40 -20.07
C THR A 135 30.43 -5.48 -20.74
N GLU A 136 31.61 -5.78 -20.18
CA GLU A 136 32.49 -6.85 -20.70
C GLU A 136 31.95 -8.26 -20.39
N ASP A 137 31.21 -8.42 -19.29
CA ASP A 137 30.60 -9.67 -18.84
C ASP A 137 29.28 -9.41 -18.08
N MET A 138 28.58 -10.50 -17.73
CA MET A 138 27.41 -10.55 -16.84
C MET A 138 27.79 -10.89 -15.38
N SER A 139 28.97 -10.49 -14.90
CA SER A 139 29.33 -10.68 -13.50
C SER A 139 28.40 -9.86 -12.58
N LEU A 140 28.30 -10.26 -11.29
CA LEU A 140 27.36 -9.63 -10.35
C LEU A 140 27.55 -8.10 -10.20
N PRO A 141 28.79 -7.53 -10.24
CA PRO A 141 28.99 -6.08 -10.24
C PRO A 141 28.52 -5.36 -11.53
N ASN A 142 28.33 -6.08 -12.63
CA ASN A 142 27.87 -5.56 -13.92
C ASN A 142 26.35 -5.70 -14.09
N LEU A 143 25.76 -6.82 -13.63
CA LEU A 143 24.30 -7.02 -13.65
C LEU A 143 23.49 -5.95 -12.89
N VAL A 144 24.12 -5.16 -12.01
CA VAL A 144 23.47 -3.99 -11.35
C VAL A 144 22.91 -2.95 -12.34
N TYR A 145 23.37 -2.93 -13.59
CA TYR A 145 22.82 -2.07 -14.64
C TYR A 145 21.61 -2.68 -15.37
N LEU A 146 21.21 -3.92 -15.04
CA LEU A 146 20.01 -4.59 -15.53
C LEU A 146 18.87 -4.39 -14.52
N SER A 147 18.03 -3.37 -14.79
CA SER A 147 16.77 -3.14 -14.07
C SER A 147 15.74 -2.53 -14.99
N SER A 148 14.46 -2.66 -14.62
CA SER A 148 13.34 -2.03 -15.31
C SER A 148 13.52 -0.51 -15.48
N GLU A 149 13.96 0.20 -14.44
CA GLU A 149 14.19 1.64 -14.47
C GLU A 149 15.19 2.06 -15.55
N GLN A 150 16.30 1.32 -15.68
CA GLN A 150 17.34 1.60 -16.68
C GLN A 150 16.86 1.28 -18.10
N ALA A 151 16.06 0.22 -18.28
CA ALA A 151 15.47 -0.14 -19.57
C ALA A 151 14.42 0.89 -20.04
N LEU A 152 13.59 1.40 -19.12
CA LEU A 152 12.64 2.48 -19.40
C LEU A 152 13.37 3.80 -19.76
N ALA A 153 14.51 4.08 -19.12
CA ALA A 153 15.35 5.21 -19.46
C ALA A 153 16.09 5.05 -20.82
N ASP A 154 16.46 3.82 -21.21
CA ASP A 154 16.95 3.53 -22.57
C ASP A 154 15.88 3.83 -23.62
N LEU A 155 14.63 3.40 -23.43
CA LEU A 155 13.53 3.68 -24.35
C LEU A 155 13.30 5.19 -24.55
N ALA A 156 13.32 5.96 -23.46
CA ALA A 156 13.20 7.43 -23.51
C ALA A 156 14.38 8.11 -24.20
N HIS A 157 15.61 7.62 -24.00
CA HIS A 157 16.83 8.16 -24.61
C HIS A 157 16.97 7.75 -26.09
N PHE A 158 16.53 6.54 -26.45
CA PHE A 158 16.46 6.06 -27.83
C PHE A 158 15.41 6.84 -28.65
N HIS A 159 14.23 7.10 -28.08
CA HIS A 159 13.23 8.00 -28.67
C HIS A 159 13.87 9.35 -29.03
N ALA A 160 14.59 9.98 -28.08
CA ALA A 160 15.25 11.26 -28.30
C ALA A 160 16.34 11.19 -29.39
N PHE A 161 17.14 10.12 -29.42
CA PHE A 161 18.16 9.89 -30.45
C PHE A 161 17.56 9.74 -31.86
N VAL A 162 16.50 8.95 -32.02
CA VAL A 162 15.82 8.78 -33.31
C VAL A 162 15.15 10.08 -33.75
N THR A 163 14.53 10.80 -32.80
CA THR A 163 13.91 12.12 -33.02
C THR A 163 14.92 13.11 -33.59
N ASP A 164 16.15 13.17 -33.04
CA ASP A 164 17.23 14.03 -33.56
C ASP A 164 17.78 13.52 -34.91
N LYS A 165 18.03 12.20 -35.03
CA LYS A 165 18.56 11.54 -36.25
C LYS A 165 17.69 11.78 -37.49
N TYR A 166 16.37 11.72 -37.34
CA TYR A 166 15.40 11.84 -38.44
C TYR A 166 14.63 13.18 -38.45
N GLY A 167 14.78 14.03 -37.44
CA GLY A 167 14.11 15.33 -37.33
C GLY A 167 12.61 15.26 -37.00
N LEU A 168 12.19 14.26 -36.22
CA LEU A 168 10.78 13.89 -36.00
C LEU A 168 10.18 14.60 -34.78
N THR A 169 10.01 15.93 -34.86
CA THR A 169 9.63 16.77 -33.71
C THR A 169 8.15 16.76 -33.33
N ASP A 170 7.26 16.39 -34.26
CA ASP A 170 5.81 16.55 -34.10
C ASP A 170 5.03 15.23 -34.37
N GLU A 171 5.74 14.21 -34.84
CA GLU A 171 5.22 12.89 -35.19
C GLU A 171 4.84 12.06 -33.95
N LYS A 172 3.73 11.31 -34.04
CA LYS A 172 3.20 10.48 -32.95
C LYS A 172 3.95 9.14 -32.86
N TRP A 173 4.40 8.78 -31.66
CA TRP A 173 4.98 7.47 -31.37
C TRP A 173 3.97 6.54 -30.70
N VAL A 174 3.93 5.26 -31.09
CA VAL A 174 3.20 4.19 -30.39
C VAL A 174 4.17 3.06 -30.09
N ALA A 175 4.21 2.58 -28.84
CA ALA A 175 5.08 1.46 -28.45
C ALA A 175 4.28 0.15 -28.24
N PHE A 176 4.91 -0.97 -28.61
CA PHE A 176 4.34 -2.31 -28.58
C PHE A 176 5.30 -3.26 -27.85
N GLY A 177 4.76 -4.13 -27.00
CA GLY A 177 5.52 -5.20 -26.35
C GLY A 177 4.60 -6.28 -25.79
N GLY A 178 5.13 -7.49 -25.70
CA GLY A 178 4.49 -8.67 -25.09
C GLY A 178 5.21 -9.07 -23.79
N SER A 179 4.53 -9.69 -22.82
CA SER A 179 5.12 -10.11 -21.53
C SER A 179 5.86 -8.97 -20.80
N TYR A 180 7.14 -9.12 -20.44
CA TYR A 180 7.94 -8.07 -19.82
C TYR A 180 8.17 -6.84 -20.74
N PRO A 181 8.38 -6.96 -22.07
CA PRO A 181 8.19 -5.84 -23.00
C PRO A 181 6.80 -5.21 -22.95
N GLY A 182 5.75 -5.98 -22.66
CA GLY A 182 4.41 -5.47 -22.40
C GLY A 182 4.36 -4.63 -21.12
N ASN A 183 5.01 -5.10 -20.04
CA ASN A 183 5.24 -4.30 -18.84
C ASN A 183 6.00 -3.02 -19.18
N LEU A 184 7.10 -3.09 -19.93
CA LEU A 184 7.84 -1.91 -20.39
C LEU A 184 6.98 -0.97 -21.26
N ALA A 185 6.09 -1.49 -22.10
CA ALA A 185 5.16 -0.69 -22.91
C ALA A 185 4.12 0.05 -22.05
N ALA A 186 3.62 -0.56 -20.98
CA ALA A 186 2.75 0.09 -20.01
C ALA A 186 3.53 1.11 -19.15
N TRP A 187 4.68 0.70 -18.61
CA TRP A 187 5.48 1.50 -17.68
C TRP A 187 6.21 2.67 -18.35
N VAL A 188 6.56 2.58 -19.64
CA VAL A 188 7.11 3.73 -20.39
C VAL A 188 6.04 4.79 -20.63
N LYS A 189 4.78 4.39 -20.84
CA LYS A 189 3.64 5.32 -20.90
C LYS A 189 3.31 5.91 -19.53
N LEU A 190 3.50 5.16 -18.44
CA LEU A 190 3.35 5.66 -17.06
C LEU A 190 4.44 6.67 -16.67
N LYS A 191 5.72 6.34 -16.89
CA LYS A 191 6.88 7.15 -16.45
C LYS A 191 7.25 8.26 -17.43
N TYR A 192 6.96 8.10 -18.73
CA TYR A 192 7.25 9.07 -19.80
C TYR A 192 6.01 9.38 -20.69
N PRO A 193 4.86 9.80 -20.10
CA PRO A 193 3.56 9.85 -20.78
C PRO A 193 3.47 10.77 -22.00
N ALA A 194 4.41 11.72 -22.13
CA ALA A 194 4.48 12.70 -23.21
C ALA A 194 5.33 12.25 -24.43
N LEU A 195 6.07 11.14 -24.34
CA LEU A 195 6.88 10.63 -25.45
C LEU A 195 6.04 9.72 -26.39
N PHE A 196 5.12 8.94 -25.82
CA PHE A 196 4.30 7.99 -26.57
C PHE A 196 2.84 8.43 -26.57
N ALA A 197 2.21 8.53 -27.75
CA ALA A 197 0.81 8.91 -27.89
C ALA A 197 -0.12 7.88 -27.23
N GLY A 198 0.19 6.59 -27.40
CA GLY A 198 -0.36 5.47 -26.65
C GLY A 198 0.53 4.23 -26.78
N THR A 199 0.18 3.13 -26.10
CA THR A 199 0.95 1.86 -26.19
C THR A 199 0.06 0.62 -26.17
N VAL A 200 0.60 -0.51 -26.60
CA VAL A 200 -0.01 -1.84 -26.54
C VAL A 200 0.87 -2.75 -25.70
N ALA A 201 0.31 -3.23 -24.59
CA ALA A 201 0.97 -4.03 -23.57
C ALA A 201 0.35 -5.44 -23.55
N SER A 202 0.73 -6.26 -24.52
CA SER A 202 0.23 -7.63 -24.70
C SER A 202 0.74 -8.55 -23.58
N SER A 203 -0.15 -9.38 -23.03
CA SER A 203 0.14 -10.38 -21.99
C SER A 203 1.00 -9.87 -20.83
N ALA A 204 0.87 -8.59 -20.48
CA ALA A 204 1.80 -7.88 -19.60
C ALA A 204 1.57 -8.22 -18.11
N PRO A 205 2.46 -8.97 -17.44
CA PRO A 205 2.28 -9.35 -16.03
C PRO A 205 2.68 -8.17 -15.13
N VAL A 206 1.84 -7.13 -15.05
CA VAL A 206 2.16 -5.89 -14.32
C VAL A 206 2.17 -6.07 -12.79
N HIS A 207 1.65 -7.19 -12.26
CA HIS A 207 1.68 -7.52 -10.83
C HIS A 207 2.90 -8.37 -10.45
N ALA A 208 3.92 -7.74 -9.84
CA ALA A 208 5.08 -8.46 -9.28
C ALA A 208 4.64 -9.36 -8.10
N LYS A 209 5.02 -10.64 -8.11
CA LYS A 209 4.61 -11.61 -7.08
C LYS A 209 5.67 -12.70 -6.90
N THR A 210 6.01 -13.04 -5.66
CA THR A 210 7.04 -14.07 -5.36
C THR A 210 6.53 -15.50 -5.57
N ASN A 211 5.54 -15.93 -4.79
CA ASN A 211 4.91 -17.24 -4.97
C ASN A 211 3.81 -17.18 -6.04
N PHE A 212 4.14 -17.52 -7.28
CA PHE A 212 3.22 -17.50 -8.42
C PHE A 212 2.66 -18.90 -8.71
N TYR A 213 1.76 -19.38 -7.84
CA TYR A 213 1.04 -20.65 -8.06
C TYR A 213 -0.07 -20.55 -9.10
N GLU A 214 -0.62 -19.34 -9.35
CA GLU A 214 -1.73 -19.13 -10.28
C GLU A 214 -1.38 -19.51 -11.72
N TYR A 215 -0.09 -19.44 -12.11
CA TYR A 215 0.39 -19.96 -13.39
C TYR A 215 -0.10 -21.41 -13.61
N MET A 216 0.07 -22.27 -12.60
CA MET A 216 -0.31 -23.68 -12.68
C MET A 216 -1.81 -23.91 -12.44
N GLU A 217 -2.53 -22.95 -11.85
CA GLU A 217 -4.01 -22.95 -11.87
C GLU A 217 -4.51 -22.73 -13.30
N VAL A 218 -3.98 -21.72 -14.02
CA VAL A 218 -4.38 -21.39 -15.40
C VAL A 218 -4.00 -22.50 -16.40
N VAL A 219 -2.84 -23.16 -16.25
CA VAL A 219 -2.52 -24.38 -17.04
C VAL A 219 -3.60 -25.46 -16.83
N GLY A 220 -4.09 -25.61 -15.60
CA GLY A 220 -5.22 -26.50 -15.27
C GLY A 220 -6.53 -26.06 -15.92
N ASP A 221 -6.84 -24.77 -15.93
CA ASP A 221 -8.03 -24.23 -16.60
C ASP A 221 -7.96 -24.32 -18.12
N GLY A 222 -6.76 -24.23 -18.72
CA GLY A 222 -6.54 -24.54 -20.15
C GLY A 222 -6.90 -26.00 -20.49
N LEU A 223 -6.47 -26.96 -19.65
CA LEU A 223 -6.85 -28.37 -19.82
C LEU A 223 -8.36 -28.58 -19.64
N ARG A 224 -9.00 -27.87 -18.70
CA ARG A 224 -10.47 -27.87 -18.52
C ARG A 224 -11.21 -27.26 -19.72
N TYR A 225 -10.65 -26.23 -20.35
CA TYR A 225 -11.25 -25.53 -21.49
C TYR A 225 -11.29 -26.40 -22.76
N PHE A 226 -10.19 -27.09 -23.10
CA PHE A 226 -10.15 -27.95 -24.30
C PHE A 226 -10.70 -29.37 -24.05
N GLY A 227 -10.30 -30.03 -22.96
CA GLY A 227 -10.64 -31.44 -22.70
C GLY A 227 -11.63 -31.69 -21.57
N GLY A 228 -12.25 -30.64 -21.02
CA GLY A 228 -13.22 -30.75 -19.93
C GLY A 228 -12.63 -31.28 -18.61
N GLY A 229 -13.52 -31.64 -17.69
CA GLY A 229 -13.13 -32.18 -16.38
C GLY A 229 -12.43 -33.55 -16.45
N GLU A 230 -12.68 -34.34 -17.51
CA GLU A 230 -12.06 -35.65 -17.69
C GLU A 230 -10.56 -35.53 -18.00
N CYS A 231 -10.17 -34.69 -18.97
CA CYS A 231 -8.76 -34.41 -19.26
C CYS A 231 -8.00 -33.88 -18.03
N TYR A 232 -8.60 -32.90 -17.34
CA TYR A 232 -8.03 -32.34 -16.12
C TYR A 232 -7.76 -33.43 -15.07
N HIS A 233 -8.73 -34.31 -14.82
CA HIS A 233 -8.60 -35.36 -13.80
C HIS A 233 -7.65 -36.49 -14.21
N ASP A 234 -7.54 -36.84 -15.50
CA ASP A 234 -6.54 -37.79 -15.98
C ASP A 234 -5.09 -37.26 -15.78
N VAL A 235 -4.87 -35.96 -15.98
CA VAL A 235 -3.56 -35.31 -15.70
C VAL A 235 -3.30 -35.23 -14.20
N GLU A 236 -4.29 -34.79 -13.41
CA GLU A 236 -4.23 -34.74 -11.93
C GLU A 236 -3.91 -36.12 -11.33
N GLN A 237 -4.57 -37.18 -11.82
CA GLN A 237 -4.31 -38.55 -11.39
C GLN A 237 -2.89 -39.00 -11.74
N ALA A 238 -2.39 -38.66 -12.93
CA ALA A 238 -1.04 -39.01 -13.37
C ALA A 238 0.05 -38.32 -12.54
N ILE A 239 -0.10 -37.01 -12.27
CA ILE A 239 0.82 -36.26 -11.41
C ILE A 239 0.73 -36.72 -9.95
N THR A 240 -0.47 -37.06 -9.47
CA THR A 240 -0.67 -37.62 -8.13
C THR A 240 0.04 -38.97 -7.96
N GLN A 241 0.00 -39.85 -8.97
CA GLN A 241 0.73 -41.12 -8.94
C GLN A 241 2.26 -40.92 -9.05
N LEU A 242 2.74 -39.90 -9.78
CA LEU A 242 4.15 -39.54 -9.77
C LEU A 242 4.63 -39.09 -8.38
N GLY A 243 3.86 -38.22 -7.69
CA GLY A 243 4.16 -37.82 -6.31
C GLY A 243 4.25 -39.03 -5.35
N GLN A 244 3.31 -39.97 -5.46
CA GLN A 244 3.34 -41.23 -4.69
C GLN A 244 4.57 -42.10 -4.97
N LEU A 245 5.13 -42.05 -6.19
CA LEU A 245 6.38 -42.74 -6.53
C LEU A 245 7.62 -42.00 -5.97
N MET A 246 7.62 -40.66 -5.96
CA MET A 246 8.69 -39.86 -5.35
C MET A 246 8.76 -40.05 -3.82
N ASP A 247 7.60 -40.17 -3.16
CA ASP A 247 7.47 -40.50 -1.73
C ASP A 247 7.68 -42.00 -1.42
N GLY A 248 7.56 -42.88 -2.41
CA GLY A 248 7.68 -44.35 -2.30
C GLY A 248 9.08 -44.88 -1.94
N GLY A 249 9.95 -44.04 -1.38
CA GLY A 249 11.29 -44.37 -0.93
C GLY A 249 12.16 -44.94 -2.06
N LYS A 250 12.99 -45.94 -1.75
CA LYS A 250 13.93 -46.53 -2.72
C LYS A 250 13.26 -47.31 -3.84
N GLU A 251 12.07 -47.90 -3.61
CA GLU A 251 11.37 -48.67 -4.64
C GLU A 251 10.60 -47.74 -5.57
N GLY A 252 9.89 -46.74 -5.03
CA GLY A 252 9.21 -45.73 -5.81
C GLY A 252 10.18 -44.93 -6.69
N ARG A 253 11.25 -44.38 -6.11
CA ARG A 253 12.25 -43.63 -6.87
C ARG A 253 13.02 -44.48 -7.88
N GLY A 254 13.22 -45.78 -7.62
CA GLY A 254 13.78 -46.70 -8.60
C GLY A 254 12.90 -46.87 -9.85
N LYS A 255 11.57 -46.79 -9.71
CA LYS A 255 10.62 -46.76 -10.84
C LYS A 255 10.62 -45.41 -11.54
N VAL A 256 10.82 -44.30 -10.82
CA VAL A 256 10.99 -42.96 -11.44
C VAL A 256 12.26 -42.93 -12.30
N ASP A 257 13.38 -43.43 -11.79
CA ASP A 257 14.65 -43.54 -12.52
C ASP A 257 14.51 -44.39 -13.81
N GLU A 258 13.76 -45.51 -13.76
CA GLU A 258 13.53 -46.40 -14.90
C GLU A 258 12.60 -45.80 -15.97
N LEU A 259 11.48 -45.20 -15.55
CA LEU A 259 10.46 -44.68 -16.46
C LEU A 259 10.87 -43.32 -17.05
N PHE A 260 11.19 -42.35 -16.20
CA PHE A 260 11.33 -40.94 -16.59
C PHE A 260 12.74 -40.57 -17.04
N LYS A 261 13.74 -41.44 -16.78
CA LYS A 261 15.13 -41.31 -17.25
C LYS A 261 15.74 -39.94 -16.89
N PRO A 262 15.83 -39.59 -15.59
CA PRO A 262 16.50 -38.36 -15.15
C PRO A 262 17.98 -38.36 -15.57
N CYS A 263 18.49 -37.22 -16.03
CA CYS A 263 19.86 -37.10 -16.54
C CYS A 263 20.92 -37.41 -15.46
N TYR A 264 20.61 -37.13 -14.20
CA TYR A 264 21.49 -37.36 -13.04
C TYR A 264 20.70 -37.92 -11.84
N PRO A 265 21.35 -38.72 -10.97
CA PRO A 265 20.70 -39.20 -9.74
C PRO A 265 20.24 -38.07 -8.84
N MET A 266 18.94 -38.08 -8.53
CA MET A 266 18.31 -37.20 -7.54
C MET A 266 18.74 -37.64 -6.14
N THR A 267 19.32 -36.73 -5.36
CA THR A 267 19.93 -37.05 -4.06
C THR A 267 19.39 -36.24 -2.89
N ASN A 268 18.59 -35.21 -3.17
CA ASN A 268 18.05 -34.28 -2.17
C ASN A 268 16.90 -33.45 -2.76
N GLU A 269 16.12 -32.79 -1.88
CA GLU A 269 14.95 -31.98 -2.23
C GLU A 269 15.20 -30.92 -3.34
N PHE A 270 16.40 -30.34 -3.41
CA PHE A 270 16.72 -29.39 -4.48
C PHE A 270 16.84 -30.09 -5.84
N ASP A 271 17.38 -31.31 -5.90
CA ASP A 271 17.38 -32.13 -7.13
C ASP A 271 15.96 -32.54 -7.53
N ASP A 272 15.15 -32.95 -6.54
CA ASP A 272 13.75 -33.32 -6.72
C ASP A 272 12.96 -32.14 -7.32
N SER A 273 13.19 -30.91 -6.83
CA SER A 273 12.59 -29.70 -7.42
C SER A 273 12.97 -29.50 -8.89
N VAL A 274 14.17 -29.92 -9.32
CA VAL A 274 14.58 -29.81 -10.73
C VAL A 274 13.75 -30.76 -11.57
N PHE A 275 13.71 -32.03 -11.16
CA PHE A 275 12.95 -33.06 -11.85
C PHE A 275 11.44 -32.74 -11.92
N GLU A 276 10.84 -32.33 -10.80
CA GLU A 276 9.41 -31.97 -10.77
C GLU A 276 9.09 -30.75 -11.64
N THR A 277 9.95 -29.73 -11.68
CA THR A 277 9.69 -28.58 -12.58
C THR A 277 9.97 -28.93 -14.04
N SER A 278 10.89 -29.85 -14.35
CA SER A 278 11.07 -30.42 -15.69
C SER A 278 9.83 -31.20 -16.15
N VAL A 279 9.10 -31.85 -15.22
CA VAL A 279 7.83 -32.53 -15.52
C VAL A 279 6.71 -31.53 -15.78
N MET A 280 6.59 -30.48 -14.97
CA MET A 280 5.51 -29.48 -15.15
C MET A 280 5.75 -28.57 -16.36
N GLY A 281 7.02 -28.24 -16.67
CA GLY A 281 7.42 -27.36 -17.77
C GLY A 281 6.82 -27.74 -19.13
N ALA A 282 6.80 -29.04 -19.44
CA ALA A 282 6.18 -29.55 -20.67
C ALA A 282 4.69 -29.21 -20.84
N PHE A 283 3.96 -28.93 -19.74
CA PHE A 283 2.59 -28.42 -19.79
C PHE A 283 2.54 -26.88 -19.80
N GLN A 284 3.51 -26.22 -19.16
CA GLN A 284 3.66 -24.77 -19.16
C GLN A 284 3.92 -24.23 -20.57
N ASP A 285 4.89 -24.82 -21.28
CA ASP A 285 5.26 -24.48 -22.65
C ASP A 285 4.05 -24.59 -23.60
N ILE A 286 3.35 -25.73 -23.56
CA ILE A 286 2.18 -26.00 -24.39
C ILE A 286 1.01 -25.05 -24.05
N ALA A 287 0.79 -24.71 -22.78
CA ALA A 287 -0.26 -23.76 -22.41
C ALA A 287 0.08 -22.33 -22.86
N GLN A 288 1.31 -21.87 -22.59
CA GLN A 288 1.75 -20.52 -22.92
C GLN A 288 1.80 -20.30 -24.45
N TYR A 289 2.19 -21.30 -25.24
CA TYR A 289 2.32 -21.19 -26.71
C TYR A 289 1.27 -21.98 -27.52
N ASN A 290 0.14 -22.31 -26.89
CA ASN A 290 -0.92 -23.14 -27.48
C ASN A 290 -1.37 -22.63 -28.87
N ALA A 291 -1.15 -23.46 -29.90
CA ALA A 291 -1.56 -23.24 -31.29
C ALA A 291 -0.97 -21.99 -31.99
N ILE A 292 0.07 -21.35 -31.46
CA ILE A 292 0.67 -20.13 -32.06
C ILE A 292 1.40 -20.44 -33.39
N HIS A 293 1.94 -21.64 -33.57
CA HIS A 293 2.66 -22.06 -34.78
C HIS A 293 2.26 -23.46 -35.27
N GLU A 294 2.37 -23.71 -36.58
CA GLU A 294 2.20 -25.06 -37.15
C GLU A 294 3.22 -26.04 -36.56
N GLY A 295 2.75 -27.19 -36.05
CA GLY A 295 3.59 -28.28 -35.58
C GLY A 295 3.98 -28.21 -34.09
N VAL A 296 3.59 -27.15 -33.37
CA VAL A 296 3.65 -27.10 -31.90
C VAL A 296 2.47 -27.89 -31.33
N MET A 297 2.71 -28.71 -30.31
CA MET A 297 1.64 -29.48 -29.65
C MET A 297 0.66 -28.56 -28.93
N THR A 298 -0.63 -28.88 -29.02
CA THR A 298 -1.73 -28.12 -28.41
C THR A 298 -2.27 -28.77 -27.14
N LEU A 299 -2.95 -27.97 -26.30
CA LEU A 299 -3.66 -28.46 -25.11
C LEU A 299 -4.76 -29.48 -25.46
N ASP A 300 -5.39 -29.36 -26.63
CA ASP A 300 -6.31 -30.38 -27.15
C ASP A 300 -5.59 -31.71 -27.40
N GLU A 301 -4.42 -31.70 -28.03
CA GLU A 301 -3.61 -32.91 -28.23
C GLU A 301 -3.07 -33.52 -26.93
N VAL A 302 -2.76 -32.69 -25.92
CA VAL A 302 -2.48 -33.16 -24.55
C VAL A 302 -3.68 -33.90 -24.01
N CYS A 303 -4.88 -33.31 -24.08
CA CYS A 303 -6.11 -33.95 -23.63
C CYS A 303 -6.46 -35.21 -24.42
N GLN A 304 -6.26 -35.22 -25.73
CA GLN A 304 -6.38 -36.43 -26.55
C GLN A 304 -5.35 -37.50 -26.16
N HIS A 305 -4.16 -37.16 -25.65
CA HIS A 305 -3.17 -38.13 -25.17
C HIS A 305 -3.56 -38.69 -23.79
N PHE A 306 -3.98 -37.83 -22.86
CA PHE A 306 -4.31 -38.24 -21.49
C PHE A 306 -5.65 -38.97 -21.36
N THR A 307 -6.68 -38.67 -22.15
CA THR A 307 -7.99 -39.39 -22.10
C THR A 307 -7.97 -40.79 -22.72
N LYS A 308 -6.82 -41.27 -23.22
CA LYS A 308 -6.68 -42.64 -23.75
C LYS A 308 -6.65 -43.68 -22.62
N PRO A 309 -7.20 -44.90 -22.83
CA PRO A 309 -7.14 -45.96 -21.84
C PRO A 309 -5.71 -46.51 -21.72
N GLY A 310 -5.15 -46.44 -20.51
CA GLY A 310 -3.79 -46.87 -20.16
C GLY A 310 -3.47 -46.54 -18.70
N ASP A 311 -2.30 -46.96 -18.21
CA ASP A 311 -1.82 -46.57 -16.88
C ASP A 311 -1.47 -45.07 -16.84
N ALA A 312 -1.79 -44.39 -15.73
CA ALA A 312 -1.64 -42.94 -15.63
C ALA A 312 -0.17 -42.48 -15.65
N VAL A 313 0.75 -43.25 -15.06
CA VAL A 313 2.19 -42.95 -15.07
C VAL A 313 2.80 -43.29 -16.42
N GLU A 314 2.37 -44.36 -17.08
CA GLU A 314 2.76 -44.65 -18.47
C GLU A 314 2.28 -43.57 -19.45
N LYS A 315 1.07 -43.02 -19.25
CA LYS A 315 0.57 -41.85 -20.01
C LYS A 315 1.46 -40.63 -19.82
N LEU A 316 1.82 -40.29 -18.58
CA LEU A 316 2.71 -39.15 -18.31
C LEU A 316 4.13 -39.36 -18.86
N THR A 317 4.70 -40.55 -18.70
CA THR A 317 6.03 -40.89 -19.23
C THR A 317 6.04 -40.77 -20.76
N SER A 318 5.05 -41.37 -21.44
CA SER A 318 4.93 -41.32 -22.90
C SER A 318 4.44 -39.97 -23.47
N PHE A 319 4.01 -39.04 -22.62
CA PHE A 319 3.87 -37.63 -22.95
C PHE A 319 5.24 -36.95 -22.93
N LEU A 320 5.97 -37.04 -21.82
CA LEU A 320 7.29 -36.41 -21.64
C LEU A 320 8.35 -36.95 -22.61
N GLU A 321 8.28 -38.22 -23.04
CA GLU A 321 9.17 -38.76 -24.09
C GLU A 321 8.92 -38.14 -25.48
N LYS A 322 7.80 -37.42 -25.69
CA LYS A 322 7.49 -36.69 -26.93
C LYS A 322 7.82 -35.20 -26.86
N THR A 323 7.71 -34.61 -25.67
CA THR A 323 7.82 -33.15 -25.47
C THR A 323 9.18 -32.70 -24.96
N ARG A 324 9.97 -33.57 -24.31
CA ARG A 324 11.31 -33.18 -23.81
C ARG A 324 12.31 -32.94 -24.94
N VAL A 325 13.15 -31.92 -24.77
CA VAL A 325 14.32 -31.67 -25.62
C VAL A 325 15.46 -32.60 -25.18
N GLY A 326 15.58 -33.77 -25.81
CA GLY A 326 16.74 -34.67 -25.67
C GLY A 326 16.50 -36.01 -24.96
N ASP A 327 17.61 -36.66 -24.56
CA ASP A 327 17.62 -38.07 -24.15
C ASP A 327 17.06 -38.34 -22.75
N CYS A 328 17.02 -37.33 -21.88
CA CYS A 328 16.78 -37.46 -20.44
C CYS A 328 16.13 -36.18 -19.88
N LEU A 329 15.53 -36.25 -18.68
CA LEU A 329 14.95 -35.07 -18.00
C LEU A 329 15.94 -34.43 -17.02
N ASP A 330 16.02 -33.11 -17.01
CA ASP A 330 16.91 -32.39 -16.09
C ASP A 330 16.48 -32.58 -14.63
N SER A 331 17.47 -32.93 -13.79
CA SER A 331 17.24 -33.50 -12.46
C SER A 331 18.33 -33.15 -11.44
N LYS A 332 19.14 -32.11 -11.70
CA LYS A 332 20.25 -31.71 -10.83
C LYS A 332 20.24 -30.22 -10.51
N PHE A 333 20.30 -29.90 -9.22
CA PHE A 333 20.37 -28.50 -8.79
C PHE A 333 21.81 -27.97 -8.76
N GLN A 334 22.76 -28.80 -8.34
CA GLN A 334 24.16 -28.41 -8.23
C GLN A 334 25.09 -29.62 -8.34
N GLY A 335 26.31 -29.40 -8.84
CA GLY A 335 27.38 -30.41 -8.92
C GLY A 335 27.42 -31.20 -10.22
N ALA A 336 26.77 -30.72 -11.27
CA ALA A 336 26.81 -31.27 -12.63
C ALA A 336 27.04 -30.15 -13.67
N PRO A 337 27.55 -30.43 -14.88
CA PRO A 337 27.74 -29.42 -15.93
C PRO A 337 26.44 -28.71 -16.37
N ASN A 338 25.31 -29.41 -16.25
CA ASN A 338 23.93 -28.96 -16.41
C ASN A 338 23.20 -28.88 -15.04
N GLY A 339 23.91 -28.56 -13.95
CA GLY A 339 23.25 -28.21 -12.69
C GLY A 339 22.67 -26.80 -12.76
N THR A 340 21.53 -26.54 -12.11
CA THR A 340 20.92 -25.19 -12.00
C THR A 340 21.93 -24.09 -11.67
N VAL A 341 22.77 -24.34 -10.66
CA VAL A 341 23.75 -23.37 -10.18
C VAL A 341 24.88 -23.19 -11.20
N GLU A 342 25.37 -24.27 -11.80
CA GLU A 342 26.41 -24.23 -12.84
C GLU A 342 25.92 -23.53 -14.12
N VAL A 343 24.65 -23.75 -14.50
CA VAL A 343 23.81 -22.95 -15.41
C VAL A 343 23.99 -21.46 -15.21
N LEU A 344 23.22 -20.97 -14.25
CA LEU A 344 23.03 -19.54 -14.04
C LEU A 344 24.31 -18.82 -13.55
N SER A 345 25.38 -19.55 -13.21
CA SER A 345 26.70 -18.98 -12.91
C SER A 345 27.57 -18.65 -14.13
N ARG A 346 27.21 -19.07 -15.36
CA ARG A 346 27.94 -18.71 -16.59
C ARG A 346 27.79 -17.19 -16.85
N ASP A 347 28.85 -16.42 -16.67
CA ASP A 347 28.82 -14.95 -16.74
C ASP A 347 29.29 -14.36 -18.08
N GLN A 348 29.70 -15.18 -19.04
CA GLN A 348 30.14 -14.73 -20.36
C GLN A 348 28.95 -14.55 -21.32
N PHE A 349 28.95 -13.49 -22.12
CA PHE A 349 27.96 -13.28 -23.17
C PHE A 349 28.19 -14.22 -24.36
N ASP A 350 27.19 -15.04 -24.70
CA ASP A 350 27.18 -15.94 -25.87
C ASP A 350 26.29 -15.44 -27.02
N GLY A 351 25.35 -14.54 -26.73
CA GLY A 351 24.37 -13.99 -27.67
C GLY A 351 23.12 -14.85 -27.88
N LYS A 352 22.92 -15.90 -27.08
CA LYS A 352 21.78 -16.82 -27.16
C LYS A 352 21.15 -17.09 -25.78
N SER A 353 21.95 -17.36 -24.74
CA SER A 353 21.44 -17.73 -23.42
C SER A 353 20.77 -16.55 -22.71
N SER A 354 19.48 -16.71 -22.44
CA SER A 354 18.65 -15.65 -21.84
C SER A 354 18.39 -15.87 -20.34
N ALA A 355 18.66 -17.08 -19.81
CA ALA A 355 18.33 -17.47 -18.44
C ALA A 355 19.04 -16.66 -17.33
N ARG A 356 20.36 -16.40 -17.41
CA ARG A 356 21.10 -15.74 -16.30
C ARG A 356 20.60 -14.31 -16.05
N GLN A 357 20.43 -13.51 -17.10
CA GLN A 357 19.94 -12.14 -16.96
C GLN A 357 18.46 -12.10 -16.53
N TRP A 358 17.59 -12.99 -17.03
CA TRP A 358 16.19 -13.02 -16.60
C TRP A 358 16.04 -13.42 -15.13
N VAL A 359 16.70 -14.50 -14.69
CA VAL A 359 16.62 -14.93 -13.27
C VAL A 359 17.26 -13.90 -12.34
N TYR A 360 18.21 -13.08 -12.83
CA TYR A 360 18.65 -11.89 -12.08
C TYR A 360 17.52 -10.89 -11.87
N GLN A 361 16.73 -10.57 -12.91
CA GLN A 361 15.59 -9.64 -12.79
C GLN A 361 14.46 -10.17 -11.91
N THR A 362 14.14 -11.47 -11.96
CA THR A 362 13.15 -12.05 -11.02
C THR A 362 13.69 -12.09 -9.59
N CYS A 363 14.98 -12.36 -9.38
CA CYS A 363 15.62 -12.28 -8.05
C CYS A 363 15.83 -10.86 -7.51
N ASN A 364 15.80 -9.83 -8.37
CA ASN A 364 16.01 -8.43 -7.99
C ASN A 364 14.70 -7.66 -7.81
N GLU A 365 13.78 -7.73 -8.79
CA GLU A 365 12.61 -6.85 -8.91
C GLU A 365 11.28 -7.61 -8.79
N PHE A 366 11.07 -8.65 -9.59
CA PHE A 366 9.71 -9.12 -9.90
C PHE A 366 9.23 -10.36 -9.16
N GLY A 367 10.16 -11.21 -8.74
CA GLY A 367 9.91 -12.40 -7.96
C GLY A 367 9.18 -13.56 -8.64
N TYR A 368 8.81 -13.52 -9.93
CA TYR A 368 7.94 -14.49 -10.63
C TYR A 368 8.35 -15.99 -10.54
N PHE A 369 8.32 -16.59 -9.36
CA PHE A 369 8.69 -17.98 -9.13
C PHE A 369 7.44 -18.84 -9.22
N GLN A 370 7.32 -19.54 -10.35
CA GLN A 370 6.17 -20.38 -10.66
C GLN A 370 6.17 -21.60 -9.73
N THR A 371 5.06 -21.86 -9.02
CA THR A 371 5.00 -22.97 -8.05
C THR A 371 3.76 -23.84 -8.23
N THR A 372 3.78 -25.01 -7.59
CA THR A 372 2.67 -25.98 -7.55
C THR A 372 1.87 -25.89 -6.24
N THR A 373 2.09 -24.86 -5.42
CA THR A 373 1.62 -24.82 -4.03
C THR A 373 0.09 -24.65 -3.84
N SER A 374 -0.69 -24.56 -4.92
CA SER A 374 -2.16 -24.48 -4.86
C SER A 374 -2.85 -25.80 -5.17
N VAL A 375 -3.79 -26.18 -4.30
CA VAL A 375 -4.67 -27.35 -4.45
C VAL A 375 -5.73 -27.21 -5.55
N LYS A 376 -5.83 -26.07 -6.26
CA LYS A 376 -6.71 -25.92 -7.43
C LYS A 376 -6.08 -26.37 -8.75
N SER A 377 -4.76 -26.57 -8.74
CA SER A 377 -3.92 -26.99 -9.85
C SER A 377 -3.81 -28.52 -9.88
N PRO A 378 -3.80 -29.17 -11.06
CA PRO A 378 -3.61 -30.63 -11.15
C PRO A 378 -2.16 -31.04 -10.81
N PHE A 379 -1.27 -30.06 -10.62
CA PHE A 379 0.14 -30.26 -10.29
C PHE A 379 0.44 -30.21 -8.79
N HIS A 380 -0.59 -30.10 -7.93
CA HIS A 380 -0.44 -29.93 -6.47
C HIS A 380 0.31 -31.07 -5.74
N SER A 381 0.53 -32.21 -6.40
CA SER A 381 1.27 -33.37 -5.87
C SER A 381 2.77 -33.33 -6.17
N LEU A 382 3.27 -32.31 -6.86
CA LEU A 382 4.70 -32.01 -6.99
C LEU A 382 5.10 -31.13 -5.80
N LEU A 383 5.75 -31.72 -4.79
CA LEU A 383 5.90 -31.09 -3.46
C LEU A 383 7.21 -30.31 -3.27
N ALA A 384 8.21 -30.51 -4.14
CA ALA A 384 9.51 -29.85 -4.07
C ALA A 384 9.55 -28.51 -4.85
N VAL A 385 8.59 -28.24 -5.75
CA VAL A 385 8.47 -26.98 -6.52
C VAL A 385 7.91 -25.83 -5.64
N THR A 386 8.68 -25.43 -4.63
CA THR A 386 8.33 -24.35 -3.69
C THR A 386 9.08 -23.05 -3.99
N GLU A 387 8.54 -21.89 -3.59
CA GLU A 387 9.17 -20.56 -3.68
C GLU A 387 10.61 -20.53 -3.11
N ALA A 388 10.88 -21.35 -2.09
CA ALA A 388 12.22 -21.51 -1.52
C ALA A 388 13.19 -22.22 -2.48
N ASN A 389 12.74 -23.30 -3.11
CA ASN A 389 13.56 -24.19 -3.94
C ASN A 389 13.72 -23.68 -5.37
N VAL A 390 12.67 -23.09 -5.97
CA VAL A 390 12.71 -22.59 -7.36
C VAL A 390 13.00 -21.10 -7.49
N GLY A 391 13.02 -20.36 -6.38
CA GLY A 391 13.37 -18.94 -6.34
C GLY A 391 14.48 -18.64 -5.34
N THR A 392 14.14 -18.56 -4.06
CA THR A 392 15.01 -17.98 -3.02
C THR A 392 16.41 -18.62 -2.94
N GLU A 393 16.53 -19.95 -2.97
CA GLU A 393 17.83 -20.63 -2.92
C GLU A 393 18.65 -20.49 -4.22
N ILE A 394 18.01 -20.25 -5.37
CA ILE A 394 18.71 -19.89 -6.62
C ILE A 394 19.28 -18.48 -6.50
N CYS A 395 18.45 -17.50 -6.13
CA CYS A 395 18.85 -16.10 -5.91
C CYS A 395 20.07 -16.00 -4.97
N LYS A 396 20.02 -16.76 -3.88
CA LYS A 396 21.05 -16.83 -2.85
C LYS A 396 22.34 -17.52 -3.28
N ARG A 397 22.28 -18.64 -3.99
CA ARG A 397 23.47 -19.43 -4.37
C ARG A 397 24.17 -18.92 -5.63
N VAL A 398 23.42 -18.39 -6.60
CA VAL A 398 23.95 -17.90 -7.87
C VAL A 398 24.34 -16.42 -7.80
N TYR A 399 23.50 -15.59 -7.18
CA TYR A 399 23.67 -14.12 -7.18
C TYR A 399 24.05 -13.53 -5.81
N GLY A 400 24.14 -14.37 -4.77
CA GLY A 400 24.46 -13.92 -3.41
C GLY A 400 23.34 -13.13 -2.72
N MET A 401 22.14 -13.08 -3.31
CA MET A 401 21.00 -12.33 -2.81
C MET A 401 20.37 -13.07 -1.62
N ASN A 402 20.57 -12.53 -0.42
CA ASN A 402 20.05 -13.09 0.84
C ASN A 402 18.78 -12.36 1.33
N VAL A 403 18.16 -11.57 0.45
CA VAL A 403 16.91 -10.81 0.65
C VAL A 403 15.97 -11.23 -0.47
N ALA A 404 14.66 -11.25 -0.20
CA ALA A 404 13.66 -11.47 -1.25
C ALA A 404 13.68 -10.32 -2.29
N PRO A 405 13.27 -10.57 -3.55
CA PRO A 405 13.10 -9.52 -4.56
C PRO A 405 12.12 -8.45 -4.10
N ASP A 406 12.34 -7.19 -4.51
CA ASP A 406 11.52 -6.05 -4.07
C ASP A 406 10.22 -5.90 -4.86
N VAL A 407 9.38 -6.94 -4.81
CA VAL A 407 8.06 -6.96 -5.45
C VAL A 407 7.13 -5.89 -4.88
N ALA A 408 7.38 -5.43 -3.66
CA ALA A 408 6.64 -4.34 -3.03
C ALA A 408 7.00 -2.99 -3.67
N GLY A 409 8.30 -2.72 -3.83
CA GLY A 409 8.82 -1.58 -4.59
C GLY A 409 8.32 -1.58 -6.03
N ALA A 410 8.50 -2.69 -6.77
CA ALA A 410 8.06 -2.80 -8.16
C ALA A 410 6.55 -2.54 -8.34
N ASN A 411 5.70 -3.12 -7.49
CA ASN A 411 4.26 -2.87 -7.53
C ASN A 411 3.88 -1.42 -7.15
N LEU A 412 4.60 -0.80 -6.22
CA LEU A 412 4.37 0.59 -5.80
C LEU A 412 4.81 1.58 -6.89
N ASP A 413 5.96 1.36 -7.50
CA ASP A 413 6.53 2.23 -8.53
C ASP A 413 5.80 2.16 -9.87
N TYR A 414 5.15 1.03 -10.17
CA TYR A 414 4.45 0.80 -11.45
C TYR A 414 2.93 0.66 -11.33
N GLY A 415 2.36 0.76 -10.12
CA GLY A 415 0.90 0.75 -9.89
C GLY A 415 0.23 -0.63 -9.94
N SER A 416 0.93 -1.68 -10.38
CA SER A 416 0.43 -3.06 -10.40
C SER A 416 -0.85 -3.22 -11.25
N LEU A 417 -1.78 -4.12 -10.87
CA LEU A 417 -3.12 -4.19 -11.51
C LEU A 417 -3.93 -2.88 -11.39
N GLY A 418 -3.58 -1.99 -10.45
CA GLY A 418 -4.20 -0.69 -10.26
C GLY A 418 -3.54 0.44 -11.07
N ILE A 419 -2.74 0.13 -12.09
CA ILE A 419 -1.92 1.09 -12.84
C ILE A 419 -2.73 2.29 -13.40
N GLU A 420 -2.45 3.47 -12.85
CA GLU A 420 -3.04 4.75 -13.28
C GLU A 420 -2.34 5.26 -14.55
N VAL A 421 -2.71 4.71 -15.71
CA VAL A 421 -2.12 5.06 -17.00
C VAL A 421 -3.16 5.41 -18.06
N GLU A 422 -2.81 6.31 -18.98
CA GLU A 422 -3.69 6.75 -20.07
C GLU A 422 -3.25 6.22 -21.43
N ARG A 423 -4.21 6.00 -22.32
CA ARG A 423 -3.99 5.58 -23.73
C ARG A 423 -3.14 4.31 -23.86
N VAL A 424 -3.46 3.27 -23.06
CA VAL A 424 -2.84 1.93 -23.13
C VAL A 424 -3.88 0.87 -23.44
N THR A 425 -3.55 -0.06 -24.35
CA THR A 425 -4.32 -1.29 -24.57
C THR A 425 -3.63 -2.43 -23.84
N PHE A 426 -4.37 -3.24 -23.10
CA PHE A 426 -3.87 -4.46 -22.44
C PHE A 426 -4.54 -5.71 -23.05
N PRO A 427 -4.03 -6.26 -24.16
CA PRO A 427 -4.38 -7.60 -24.63
C PRO A 427 -3.90 -8.67 -23.64
N SER A 428 -4.70 -9.73 -23.43
CA SER A 428 -4.27 -10.93 -22.69
C SER A 428 -5.19 -12.10 -23.01
N GLY A 429 -4.64 -13.30 -23.16
CA GLY A 429 -5.41 -14.50 -23.47
C GLY A 429 -6.02 -15.19 -22.23
N THR A 430 -7.16 -15.88 -22.36
CA THR A 430 -7.76 -16.62 -21.23
C THR A 430 -7.01 -17.90 -20.84
N ILE A 431 -6.23 -18.49 -21.74
CA ILE A 431 -5.41 -19.68 -21.48
C ILE A 431 -3.92 -19.36 -21.29
N ASP A 432 -3.53 -18.09 -21.46
CA ASP A 432 -2.18 -17.58 -21.16
C ASP A 432 -1.92 -17.64 -19.64
N PRO A 433 -0.96 -18.44 -19.15
CA PRO A 433 -0.70 -18.53 -17.72
C PRO A 433 -0.27 -17.22 -17.03
N TRP A 434 0.25 -16.25 -17.78
CA TRP A 434 0.65 -14.94 -17.25
C TRP A 434 -0.53 -13.99 -17.01
N HIS A 435 -1.73 -14.27 -17.56
CA HIS A 435 -2.87 -13.37 -17.42
C HIS A 435 -3.33 -13.19 -15.97
N ALA A 436 -2.99 -14.13 -15.07
CA ALA A 436 -3.23 -14.03 -13.64
C ALA A 436 -2.46 -12.88 -12.95
N LEU A 437 -1.41 -12.34 -13.58
CA LEU A 437 -0.67 -11.16 -13.14
C LEU A 437 -0.90 -9.92 -14.03
N ALA A 438 -1.76 -10.04 -15.05
CA ALA A 438 -2.05 -9.01 -16.05
C ALA A 438 -3.39 -8.30 -15.81
N VAL A 439 -3.61 -7.20 -16.55
CA VAL A 439 -4.88 -6.47 -16.55
C VAL A 439 -5.95 -7.25 -17.33
N GLN A 440 -7.05 -7.58 -16.65
CA GLN A 440 -8.17 -8.37 -17.18
C GLN A 440 -9.43 -7.52 -17.34
N ASN A 441 -10.47 -8.04 -18.01
CA ASN A 441 -11.80 -7.41 -18.04
C ASN A 441 -12.44 -7.25 -16.63
N SER A 442 -11.97 -8.01 -15.64
CA SER A 442 -12.37 -7.92 -14.22
C SER A 442 -11.64 -6.80 -13.46
N THR A 443 -10.51 -6.30 -13.99
CA THR A 443 -9.66 -5.30 -13.36
C THR A 443 -10.28 -3.91 -13.48
N LYS A 444 -10.56 -3.27 -12.34
CA LYS A 444 -11.10 -1.91 -12.28
C LYS A 444 -10.01 -0.86 -12.52
N LEU A 445 -9.66 -0.65 -13.79
CA LEU A 445 -8.77 0.44 -14.21
C LEU A 445 -9.34 1.81 -13.78
N HIS A 446 -8.47 2.66 -13.23
CA HIS A 446 -8.84 4.02 -12.79
C HIS A 446 -8.93 5.05 -13.94
N SER A 447 -8.48 4.67 -15.14
CA SER A 447 -8.40 5.53 -16.32
C SER A 447 -9.45 5.13 -17.35
N TYR A 448 -10.25 6.10 -17.81
CA TYR A 448 -11.23 5.93 -18.88
C TYR A 448 -10.61 5.76 -20.28
N SER A 449 -9.28 5.93 -20.39
CA SER A 449 -8.53 5.85 -21.65
C SER A 449 -7.58 4.66 -21.73
N ALA A 450 -7.45 3.85 -20.67
CA ALA A 450 -6.82 2.54 -20.73
C ALA A 450 -7.90 1.45 -20.87
N GLU A 451 -7.60 0.36 -21.56
CA GLU A 451 -8.61 -0.66 -21.87
C GLU A 451 -8.05 -2.09 -21.93
N ALA A 452 -8.73 -3.02 -21.26
CA ALA A 452 -8.46 -4.45 -21.36
C ALA A 452 -9.05 -5.04 -22.65
N VAL A 453 -8.32 -5.99 -23.24
CA VAL A 453 -8.74 -6.79 -24.39
C VAL A 453 -8.47 -8.25 -24.04
N PHE A 454 -9.33 -8.81 -23.18
CA PHE A 454 -9.21 -10.19 -22.75
C PHE A 454 -9.78 -11.13 -23.84
N ILE A 455 -8.95 -12.04 -24.34
CA ILE A 455 -9.18 -12.80 -25.58
C ILE A 455 -9.45 -14.28 -25.25
N GLU A 456 -10.67 -14.75 -25.56
CA GLU A 456 -11.12 -16.11 -25.21
C GLU A 456 -10.48 -17.20 -26.09
N GLY A 457 -9.96 -18.24 -25.44
CA GLY A 457 -9.30 -19.39 -26.07
C GLY A 457 -7.87 -19.12 -26.57
N THR A 458 -7.31 -17.94 -26.29
CA THR A 458 -6.07 -17.43 -26.89
C THR A 458 -4.86 -17.53 -25.94
N ALA A 459 -3.70 -17.81 -26.51
CA ALA A 459 -2.43 -18.04 -25.82
C ALA A 459 -1.58 -16.75 -25.64
N HIS A 460 -0.41 -16.88 -25.02
CA HIS A 460 0.45 -15.77 -24.62
C HIS A 460 1.01 -14.98 -25.81
N CYS A 461 0.85 -13.65 -25.80
CA CYS A 461 1.28 -12.75 -26.87
C CYS A 461 0.76 -13.08 -28.29
N ALA A 462 -0.30 -13.89 -28.42
CA ALA A 462 -0.78 -14.35 -29.73
C ALA A 462 -1.31 -13.21 -30.61
N ASP A 463 -1.79 -12.11 -30.01
CA ASP A 463 -2.21 -10.87 -30.69
C ASP A 463 -1.05 -10.03 -31.28
N MET A 464 0.20 -10.45 -31.07
CA MET A 464 1.38 -9.81 -31.64
C MET A 464 1.82 -10.41 -32.99
N TYR A 465 1.19 -11.49 -33.45
CA TYR A 465 1.52 -12.14 -34.73
C TYR A 465 0.72 -11.55 -35.90
N TYR A 466 1.19 -11.77 -37.13
CA TYR A 466 0.50 -11.25 -38.32
C TYR A 466 -0.84 -11.98 -38.54
N PRO A 467 -1.95 -11.27 -38.87
CA PRO A 467 -3.28 -11.89 -38.92
C PRO A 467 -3.41 -12.97 -39.98
N SER A 468 -4.14 -14.04 -39.66
CA SER A 468 -4.28 -15.24 -40.49
C SER A 468 -5.74 -15.64 -40.67
N GLU A 469 -6.07 -16.28 -41.80
CA GLU A 469 -7.39 -16.92 -42.03
C GLU A 469 -7.69 -18.07 -41.04
N ARG A 470 -6.74 -18.41 -40.17
CA ARG A 470 -6.84 -19.43 -39.12
C ARG A 470 -7.01 -18.86 -37.71
N ASP A 471 -6.90 -17.55 -37.55
CA ASP A 471 -7.11 -16.89 -36.27
C ASP A 471 -8.54 -17.15 -35.80
N SER A 472 -8.75 -17.42 -34.50
CA SER A 472 -10.11 -17.55 -33.97
C SER A 472 -10.89 -16.25 -34.13
N ASP A 473 -12.23 -16.33 -34.19
CA ASP A 473 -13.09 -15.13 -34.25
C ASP A 473 -12.77 -14.13 -33.13
N GLN A 474 -12.36 -14.64 -31.96
CA GLN A 474 -11.91 -13.85 -30.80
C GLN A 474 -10.55 -13.17 -31.05
N LEU A 475 -9.58 -13.85 -31.66
CA LEU A 475 -8.28 -13.25 -32.02
C LEU A 475 -8.44 -12.21 -33.14
N GLN A 476 -9.29 -12.48 -34.14
CA GLN A 476 -9.65 -11.52 -35.18
C GLN A 476 -10.36 -10.28 -34.58
N TRP A 477 -11.28 -10.46 -33.63
CA TRP A 477 -11.89 -9.38 -32.86
C TRP A 477 -10.85 -8.57 -32.07
N ALA A 478 -9.91 -9.25 -31.41
CA ALA A 478 -8.85 -8.59 -30.65
C ALA A 478 -7.94 -7.75 -31.55
N HIS A 479 -7.49 -8.31 -32.69
CA HIS A 479 -6.76 -7.55 -33.72
C HIS A 479 -7.54 -6.32 -34.17
N ALA A 480 -8.81 -6.47 -34.57
CA ALA A 480 -9.65 -5.34 -35.01
C ALA A 480 -9.81 -4.27 -33.91
N LYS A 481 -9.93 -4.68 -32.64
CA LYS A 481 -9.98 -3.78 -31.49
C LYS A 481 -8.65 -3.07 -31.27
N ILE A 482 -7.52 -3.76 -31.33
CA ILE A 482 -6.17 -3.17 -31.20
C ILE A 482 -5.91 -2.16 -32.33
N ALA A 483 -6.28 -2.46 -33.58
CA ALA A 483 -6.19 -1.50 -34.69
C ALA A 483 -7.01 -0.22 -34.44
N ALA A 484 -8.26 -0.36 -34.00
CA ALA A 484 -9.11 0.80 -33.66
C ALA A 484 -8.50 1.65 -32.52
N ARG A 485 -7.90 1.00 -31.53
CA ARG A 485 -7.17 1.66 -30.43
C ARG A 485 -5.92 2.40 -30.90
N VAL A 486 -5.11 1.77 -31.75
CA VAL A 486 -3.90 2.39 -32.33
C VAL A 486 -4.27 3.57 -33.23
N ALA A 487 -5.30 3.44 -34.07
CA ALA A 487 -5.83 4.57 -34.84
C ALA A 487 -6.30 5.72 -33.93
N TRP A 488 -7.00 5.43 -32.83
CA TRP A 488 -7.42 6.44 -31.85
C TRP A 488 -6.23 7.16 -31.19
N TYR A 489 -5.14 6.47 -30.88
CA TYR A 489 -3.91 7.09 -30.34
C TYR A 489 -3.27 8.09 -31.31
N LEU A 490 -3.53 7.99 -32.61
CA LEU A 490 -2.94 8.81 -33.66
C LEU A 490 -3.77 10.04 -34.05
N HIS A 491 -4.99 10.20 -33.52
CA HIS A 491 -5.88 11.33 -33.82
C HIS A 491 -5.90 12.36 -32.68
N ASP A 492 -5.64 13.63 -33.01
CA ASP A 492 -5.77 14.78 -32.11
C ASP A 492 -7.23 15.28 -32.00
N ALA A 493 -8.18 14.36 -31.84
CA ALA A 493 -9.60 14.67 -31.68
C ALA A 493 -9.96 14.95 -30.21
N ASP A 494 -10.98 15.80 -29.98
CA ASP A 494 -11.48 16.17 -28.65
C ASP A 494 -11.77 14.94 -27.76
N ASP A 495 -11.37 15.02 -26.48
CA ASP A 495 -11.57 13.95 -25.48
C ASP A 495 -13.05 13.68 -25.13
N SER A 496 -14.01 14.35 -25.78
CA SER A 496 -15.44 14.04 -25.70
C SER A 496 -15.89 12.83 -26.55
N ALA A 497 -15.04 12.33 -27.46
CA ALA A 497 -15.38 11.29 -28.43
C ALA A 497 -14.97 9.87 -27.96
N HIS A 498 -15.62 9.35 -26.91
CA HIS A 498 -15.53 7.93 -26.56
C HIS A 498 -16.15 7.05 -27.67
N PRO A 499 -15.45 6.01 -28.17
CA PRO A 499 -16.07 4.98 -29.00
C PRO A 499 -16.93 4.07 -28.12
N ALA A 500 -18.23 4.36 -28.02
CA ALA A 500 -19.18 3.48 -27.33
C ALA A 500 -19.31 2.13 -28.07
N THR A 501 -19.08 1.04 -27.35
CA THR A 501 -19.25 -0.35 -27.81
C THR A 501 -20.73 -0.74 -27.99
N PRO A 502 -21.05 -1.85 -28.70
CA PRO A 502 -20.22 -2.65 -29.61
C PRO A 502 -20.82 -2.76 -31.03
N LEU A 503 -20.01 -3.18 -32.02
CA LEU A 503 -20.51 -3.58 -33.33
C LEU A 503 -20.67 -5.10 -33.43
N ALA A 504 -21.93 -5.57 -33.37
CA ALA A 504 -22.33 -6.77 -34.09
C ALA A 504 -22.61 -6.40 -35.57
N PRO A 505 -22.45 -7.33 -36.53
CA PRO A 505 -22.38 -6.96 -37.94
C PRO A 505 -23.76 -6.84 -38.61
N GLU A 506 -24.10 -5.67 -39.17
CA GLU A 506 -25.04 -5.61 -40.30
C GLU A 506 -24.86 -4.37 -41.20
N HIS A 507 -24.97 -4.61 -42.51
CA HIS A 507 -25.17 -3.71 -43.65
C HIS A 507 -24.37 -2.39 -43.85
N VAL A 508 -23.62 -2.40 -44.95
CA VAL A 508 -22.94 -1.25 -45.62
C VAL A 508 -23.95 -0.31 -46.30
N GLN A 509 -23.81 1.03 -46.18
CA GLN A 509 -23.62 1.96 -47.31
C GLN A 509 -23.69 3.47 -46.99
N ALA A 510 -23.13 4.25 -47.93
CA ALA A 510 -23.27 5.69 -48.18
C ALA A 510 -22.36 6.67 -47.41
N VAL A 511 -21.83 7.64 -48.18
CA VAL A 511 -20.97 8.75 -47.77
C VAL A 511 -21.59 10.02 -48.35
N ASP A 512 -21.65 11.13 -47.61
CA ASP A 512 -22.08 12.42 -48.15
C ASP A 512 -21.25 13.60 -47.57
N ALA A 513 -21.37 14.77 -48.19
CA ALA A 513 -20.32 15.77 -48.27
C ALA A 513 -20.23 16.76 -47.08
N THR A 514 -19.02 17.27 -46.86
CA THR A 514 -18.70 18.25 -45.82
C THR A 514 -19.14 19.67 -46.18
N MET A 515 -19.92 20.29 -45.29
CA MET A 515 -20.01 21.76 -45.18
C MET A 515 -19.17 22.23 -43.99
N ALA A 516 -18.57 23.42 -44.09
CA ALA A 516 -17.84 24.01 -42.97
C ALA A 516 -18.82 24.46 -41.88
N SER A 517 -18.67 23.93 -40.66
CA SER A 517 -19.45 24.33 -39.50
C SER A 517 -18.98 25.67 -38.93
N TYR A 518 -19.92 26.43 -38.38
CA TYR A 518 -19.64 27.52 -37.45
C TYR A 518 -20.61 27.39 -36.29
N GLU A 519 -20.11 26.95 -35.14
CA GLU A 519 -20.89 26.83 -33.92
C GLU A 519 -20.88 28.15 -33.15
N THR A 520 -22.03 28.50 -32.57
CA THR A 520 -22.15 29.72 -31.77
C THR A 520 -21.36 29.55 -30.47
N PRO A 521 -20.39 30.43 -30.15
CA PRO A 521 -19.59 30.29 -28.95
C PRO A 521 -20.46 30.35 -27.70
N ARG A 522 -20.32 29.36 -26.81
CA ARG A 522 -21.03 29.29 -25.53
C ARG A 522 -20.66 30.51 -24.67
N VAL A 523 -21.68 31.19 -24.16
CA VAL A 523 -21.55 32.31 -23.21
C VAL A 523 -22.51 32.03 -22.05
N ASP A 524 -21.98 31.88 -20.84
CA ASP A 524 -22.79 31.53 -19.69
C ASP A 524 -23.66 32.71 -19.22
N VAL A 525 -24.95 32.45 -18.98
CA VAL A 525 -25.95 33.48 -18.72
C VAL A 525 -26.12 33.70 -17.21
N ASN A 526 -25.62 34.82 -16.70
CA ASN A 526 -25.81 35.21 -15.31
C ASN A 526 -27.16 35.93 -15.12
N ALA A 527 -28.13 35.22 -14.55
CA ALA A 527 -29.47 35.77 -14.30
C ALA A 527 -29.54 36.80 -13.15
N ASN A 528 -28.55 36.82 -12.26
CA ASN A 528 -28.58 37.57 -11.00
C ASN A 528 -27.59 38.75 -10.96
N GLY A 529 -26.82 38.99 -12.02
CA GLY A 529 -25.86 40.10 -12.11
C GLY A 529 -24.94 40.02 -13.33
N TRP A 530 -23.83 40.76 -13.30
CA TRP A 530 -22.76 40.67 -14.30
C TRP A 530 -21.50 40.06 -13.68
N GLY A 531 -21.03 38.95 -14.25
CA GLY A 531 -19.85 38.20 -13.79
C GLY A 531 -19.96 36.71 -14.12
N PRO A 532 -18.88 35.92 -13.92
CA PRO A 532 -18.91 34.47 -14.14
C PRO A 532 -19.91 33.78 -13.20
N THR A 533 -20.57 32.74 -13.70
CA THR A 533 -21.54 31.91 -12.96
C THR A 533 -20.92 30.64 -12.38
N ALA A 534 -19.86 30.13 -12.99
CA ALA A 534 -19.15 28.92 -12.60
C ALA A 534 -17.62 29.15 -12.61
N LEU A 535 -16.88 28.22 -12.00
CA LEU A 535 -15.44 28.10 -12.24
C LEU A 535 -15.21 27.51 -13.65
N PRO A 536 -14.12 27.88 -14.36
CA PRO A 536 -13.80 27.24 -15.63
C PRO A 536 -13.58 25.74 -15.46
N GLU A 537 -14.22 24.93 -16.31
CA GLU A 537 -14.21 23.45 -16.28
C GLU A 537 -12.76 22.90 -16.21
N GLN A 538 -11.82 23.57 -16.87
CA GLN A 538 -10.35 23.32 -16.86
C GLN A 538 -9.67 23.30 -15.48
N PHE A 539 -10.29 23.87 -14.44
CA PHE A 539 -9.72 23.98 -13.09
C PHE A 539 -10.61 23.37 -12.00
N LEU A 540 -11.74 22.75 -12.34
CA LEU A 540 -12.68 22.19 -11.36
C LEU A 540 -12.09 20.98 -10.61
N ASN A 541 -11.29 20.16 -11.31
CA ASN A 541 -10.71 18.92 -10.76
C ASN A 541 -9.22 19.05 -10.37
N ILE A 542 -8.64 20.25 -10.42
CA ILE A 542 -7.21 20.47 -10.15
C ILE A 542 -7.06 21.42 -8.94
N PRO A 543 -6.36 21.01 -7.86
CA PRO A 543 -6.09 21.90 -6.73
C PRO A 543 -5.35 23.17 -7.19
N TYR A 544 -6.02 24.33 -7.13
CA TYR A 544 -5.49 25.56 -7.69
C TYR A 544 -4.25 26.03 -6.93
N ALA A 545 -3.10 26.06 -7.62
CA ALA A 545 -1.84 26.49 -7.04
C ALA A 545 -1.15 27.53 -7.96
N PRO A 546 -0.99 28.79 -7.51
CA PRO A 546 -0.43 29.85 -8.35
C PRO A 546 1.04 29.57 -8.70
N PHE A 547 1.40 29.81 -9.96
CA PHE A 547 2.77 29.63 -10.46
C PHE A 547 3.12 30.66 -11.53
N ASN A 548 4.42 30.91 -11.69
CA ASN A 548 4.96 31.83 -12.70
C ASN A 548 5.81 31.04 -13.71
N LYS A 549 5.45 31.08 -14.99
CA LYS A 549 6.21 30.42 -16.07
C LYS A 549 7.60 31.04 -16.30
N GLY A 550 7.88 32.23 -15.74
CA GLY A 550 9.20 32.88 -15.76
C GLY A 550 10.14 32.52 -14.61
N ASP A 551 9.71 31.69 -13.64
CA ASP A 551 10.55 31.31 -12.50
C ASP A 551 11.69 30.37 -12.92
N LYS A 552 12.87 30.52 -12.30
CA LYS A 552 14.05 29.75 -12.69
C LYS A 552 14.03 28.32 -12.12
N LEU A 553 13.80 27.36 -13.01
CA LEU A 553 13.82 25.92 -12.74
C LEU A 553 15.25 25.37 -12.49
N GLY A 554 15.35 24.09 -12.12
CA GLY A 554 16.63 23.37 -11.97
C GLY A 554 17.25 23.37 -10.57
N LYS A 555 16.44 23.39 -9.51
CA LYS A 555 16.92 23.22 -8.12
C LYS A 555 16.98 21.73 -7.75
N ALA A 556 18.17 21.16 -7.65
CA ALA A 556 18.37 19.80 -7.14
C ALA A 556 17.94 19.64 -5.67
N ALA A 557 17.44 18.45 -5.33
CA ALA A 557 17.29 17.98 -3.95
C ALA A 557 18.55 17.20 -3.54
N ASP A 558 19.05 17.40 -2.33
CA ASP A 558 20.21 16.69 -1.78
C ASP A 558 19.88 16.17 -0.38
N PHE A 559 19.76 14.84 -0.27
CA PHE A 559 19.49 14.10 0.96
C PHE A 559 20.75 13.88 1.83
N VAL A 560 21.94 14.13 1.29
CA VAL A 560 23.25 13.97 1.99
C VAL A 560 23.75 15.31 2.55
N SER A 561 23.12 16.44 2.20
CA SER A 561 23.36 17.81 2.70
C SER A 561 24.72 18.46 2.36
N ASN A 562 25.45 17.92 1.38
CA ASN A 562 26.74 18.46 0.93
C ASN A 562 26.61 19.63 -0.06
N TYR A 563 25.50 19.74 -0.79
CA TYR A 563 25.24 20.76 -1.80
C TYR A 563 24.36 21.89 -1.25
N ALA A 564 25.01 22.86 -0.60
CA ALA A 564 24.36 24.11 -0.16
C ALA A 564 24.58 25.23 -1.21
N PRO A 565 23.66 25.46 -2.17
CA PRO A 565 23.82 26.50 -3.18
C PRO A 565 23.80 27.89 -2.53
N ARG A 566 24.86 28.68 -2.76
CA ARG A 566 24.96 30.03 -2.20
C ARG A 566 23.94 30.98 -2.84
N GLY A 567 22.96 31.40 -2.04
CA GLY A 567 22.09 32.57 -2.28
C GLY A 567 20.68 32.26 -2.75
N SER A 568 19.80 33.26 -2.63
CA SER A 568 18.33 33.21 -2.83
C SER A 568 17.86 32.99 -4.29
N ARG A 569 18.64 32.32 -5.14
CA ARG A 569 18.42 32.21 -6.60
C ARG A 569 17.24 31.33 -7.03
N TYR A 570 16.63 30.60 -6.09
CA TYR A 570 15.47 29.73 -6.31
C TYR A 570 14.35 30.04 -5.29
N ALA A 571 14.27 31.28 -4.80
CA ALA A 571 13.16 31.71 -3.95
C ALA A 571 12.05 32.29 -4.85
N ARG A 572 10.83 31.78 -4.70
CA ARG A 572 9.63 32.37 -5.31
C ARG A 572 9.30 33.72 -4.68
N ASP A 573 8.47 34.48 -5.38
CA ASP A 573 7.70 35.58 -4.80
C ASP A 573 6.87 35.06 -3.59
N PRO A 574 6.88 35.72 -2.42
CA PRO A 574 6.10 35.30 -1.24
C PRO A 574 4.58 35.18 -1.44
N SER A 575 4.05 35.67 -2.56
CA SER A 575 2.65 35.45 -2.97
C SER A 575 2.34 34.03 -3.48
N GLY A 576 3.34 33.25 -3.92
CA GLY A 576 3.17 31.94 -4.57
C GLY A 576 3.63 30.73 -3.75
N VAL A 577 3.25 30.67 -2.47
CA VAL A 577 3.63 29.58 -1.54
C VAL A 577 2.60 28.44 -1.57
N ASN A 578 2.78 27.51 -2.51
CA ASN A 578 1.89 26.36 -2.69
C ASN A 578 1.95 25.42 -1.47
N ALA A 579 0.79 25.03 -0.93
CA ALA A 579 0.68 24.13 0.21
C ALA A 579 0.17 22.72 -0.19
N GLU A 580 -0.68 22.65 -1.23
CA GLU A 580 -1.32 21.45 -1.75
C GLU A 580 -0.28 20.46 -2.29
N PHE A 581 0.58 20.91 -3.22
CA PHE A 581 1.60 20.08 -3.86
C PHE A 581 2.90 19.98 -3.04
N GLN A 582 2.81 19.74 -1.73
CA GLN A 582 3.98 19.55 -0.85
C GLN A 582 3.99 18.19 -0.15
N TYR A 583 4.74 17.24 -0.72
CA TYR A 583 5.14 16.03 -0.01
C TYR A 583 6.01 16.35 1.21
N LYS A 584 5.73 15.69 2.34
CA LYS A 584 6.44 15.82 3.63
C LYS A 584 6.80 14.44 4.18
N HIS A 585 7.86 13.86 3.65
CA HIS A 585 8.50 12.67 4.19
C HIS A 585 8.87 12.88 5.68
N ASP A 586 8.34 12.06 6.60
CA ASP A 586 8.69 12.15 8.01
C ASP A 586 9.98 11.37 8.29
N SER A 587 11.11 12.07 8.16
CA SER A 587 12.50 11.60 8.38
C SER A 587 12.80 10.97 9.76
N LYS A 588 11.79 10.72 10.60
CA LYS A 588 11.86 9.82 11.75
C LYS A 588 11.76 8.34 11.33
N GLU A 589 11.06 8.03 10.24
CA GLU A 589 10.82 6.66 9.73
C GLU A 589 12.11 6.04 9.18
N ASP A 590 12.76 6.67 8.20
CA ASP A 590 14.09 6.28 7.72
C ASP A 590 15.11 6.11 8.86
N ALA A 591 15.05 7.02 9.85
CA ALA A 591 15.91 6.97 11.03
C ALA A 591 15.58 5.82 12.00
N SER A 592 14.58 4.98 11.71
CA SER A 592 14.24 3.74 12.40
C SER A 592 14.95 2.51 11.82
N PHE A 593 15.26 2.51 10.52
CA PHE A 593 15.86 1.34 9.87
C PHE A 593 17.30 1.08 10.33
N GLN A 594 17.65 -0.20 10.52
CA GLN A 594 19.04 -0.67 10.62
C GLN A 594 19.16 -1.92 9.78
N LEU A 595 20.17 -1.96 8.91
CA LEU A 595 20.51 -3.16 8.17
C LEU A 595 20.85 -4.28 9.17
N VAL A 596 20.08 -5.36 9.15
CA VAL A 596 20.26 -6.51 10.05
C VAL A 596 21.19 -7.51 9.38
N ASP A 597 22.43 -7.55 9.85
CA ASP A 597 23.41 -8.59 9.50
C ASP A 597 23.55 -9.57 10.68
N THR A 598 23.46 -10.86 10.40
CA THR A 598 23.65 -11.95 11.38
C THR A 598 25.12 -12.31 11.58
N SER A 599 26.03 -11.81 10.73
CA SER A 599 27.48 -11.89 10.95
C SER A 599 27.91 -11.03 12.14
N LYS A 600 28.99 -11.44 12.82
CA LYS A 600 29.63 -10.61 13.87
C LYS A 600 30.54 -9.52 13.26
N GLY A 601 29.97 -8.72 12.36
CA GLY A 601 30.60 -7.56 11.73
C GLY A 601 30.89 -6.41 12.70
N THR A 602 31.93 -5.62 12.41
CA THR A 602 32.38 -4.55 13.32
C THR A 602 31.71 -3.22 13.00
N ARG A 603 31.11 -2.55 13.99
CA ARG A 603 30.49 -1.21 13.85
C ARG A 603 31.41 -0.17 13.17
N PRO A 604 30.98 0.45 12.05
CA PRO A 604 31.54 1.70 11.57
C PRO A 604 31.35 2.86 12.57
N LYS A 605 32.16 3.92 12.46
CA LYS A 605 32.11 5.11 13.33
C LYS A 605 31.94 6.41 12.53
N THR A 606 30.71 6.75 12.19
CA THR A 606 30.38 8.04 11.56
C THR A 606 28.97 8.52 11.94
N GLU A 607 28.77 8.86 13.23
CA GLU A 607 27.79 9.92 13.57
C GLU A 607 28.41 11.25 13.12
N ASP A 608 27.93 11.86 12.04
CA ASP A 608 28.08 13.32 11.86
C ASP A 608 26.78 14.05 12.21
N ARG A 609 26.89 15.32 12.59
CA ARG A 609 25.93 15.98 13.48
C ARG A 609 25.49 17.35 13.00
N LEU A 610 24.31 17.43 12.39
CA LEU A 610 23.59 18.69 12.26
C LEU A 610 22.88 19.02 13.59
N ARG A 611 23.25 20.19 14.15
CA ARG A 611 22.65 20.72 15.40
C ARG A 611 21.54 21.72 15.05
N PRO A 612 20.41 21.70 15.76
CA PRO A 612 19.44 22.79 15.67
C PRO A 612 19.86 23.99 16.53
N THR A 613 20.02 25.15 15.88
CA THR A 613 19.92 26.49 16.52
C THR A 613 19.22 27.41 15.52
N TRP A 614 17.92 27.65 15.70
CA TRP A 614 17.39 28.81 16.44
C TRP A 614 17.71 30.16 15.78
N ASN A 615 16.69 30.78 15.18
CA ASN A 615 16.70 32.20 14.85
C ASN A 615 16.90 33.02 16.14
N GLN A 616 17.92 33.88 16.18
CA GLN A 616 17.96 34.99 17.11
C GLN A 616 17.96 36.33 16.36
N GLN A 617 17.08 37.19 16.87
CA GLN A 617 16.71 38.52 16.42
C GLN A 617 17.90 39.37 15.94
N ARG A 618 17.69 40.08 14.82
CA ARG A 618 18.44 41.31 14.52
C ARG A 618 18.12 42.37 15.59
N PHE A 619 19.06 42.65 16.48
CA PHE A 619 19.28 43.99 17.02
C PHE A 619 20.77 44.33 16.89
N GLY A 620 21.07 45.56 16.48
CA GLY A 620 22.40 45.92 15.93
C GLY A 620 23.45 46.33 16.97
N GLY A 621 24.74 46.24 16.58
CA GLY A 621 25.85 46.70 17.41
C GLY A 621 27.22 46.64 16.71
N ARG A 622 27.83 47.81 16.52
CA ARG A 622 29.20 48.09 16.00
C ARG A 622 30.28 46.97 16.12
N GLY A 623 30.78 46.51 14.97
CA GLY A 623 32.09 46.96 14.43
C GLY A 623 33.41 46.29 14.85
N GLY A 624 34.17 45.83 13.83
CA GLY A 624 35.61 46.15 13.70
C GLY A 624 36.68 45.03 13.83
N ARG A 625 37.39 44.78 12.70
CA ARG A 625 38.75 44.16 12.57
C ARG A 625 38.94 42.71 13.12
N GLY A 626 39.75 41.82 12.51
CA GLY A 626 40.52 41.87 11.26
C GLY A 626 41.74 40.92 11.29
N GLY A 627 42.09 40.27 10.17
CA GLY A 627 43.22 39.30 10.05
C GLY A 627 42.80 37.83 10.31
N ARG A 628 43.12 36.76 9.56
CA ARG A 628 44.04 36.40 8.43
C ARG A 628 45.17 35.45 8.87
N PHE A 629 45.40 34.40 8.08
CA PHE A 629 46.26 33.21 8.33
C PHE A 629 45.69 32.27 9.43
N GLY A 630 45.81 30.93 9.39
CA GLY A 630 46.59 30.02 8.54
C GLY A 630 47.88 29.57 9.27
N GLY A 631 48.24 28.29 9.37
CA GLY A 631 47.67 27.01 8.93
C GLY A 631 48.70 25.89 9.20
N GLY A 632 48.43 24.65 8.80
CA GLY A 632 49.47 23.59 8.72
C GLY A 632 49.49 22.49 9.80
N ARG A 633 49.21 21.26 9.33
CA ARG A 633 49.89 19.97 9.57
C ARG A 633 50.73 19.75 10.84
N GLY A 634 50.57 18.56 11.45
CA GLY A 634 51.68 17.89 12.16
C GLY A 634 51.28 16.68 13.02
N ALA A 635 51.88 15.52 12.77
CA ALA A 635 51.99 14.42 13.75
C ALA A 635 52.98 14.81 14.87
N GLY A 636 53.02 14.19 16.06
CA GLY A 636 52.34 13.00 16.58
C GLY A 636 53.35 11.96 17.11
N GLY A 637 53.05 11.29 18.23
CA GLY A 637 53.86 10.13 18.70
C GLY A 637 54.20 10.06 20.20
N ARG A 638 53.59 9.08 20.89
CA ARG A 638 54.10 8.17 21.94
C ARG A 638 55.00 8.66 23.11
N GLY A 639 54.65 8.19 24.31
CA GLY A 639 55.55 7.94 25.45
C GLY A 639 55.44 8.95 26.62
N GLY A 640 55.56 8.57 27.90
CA GLY A 640 55.57 7.21 28.47
C GLY A 640 56.28 7.12 29.83
N TYR A 641 55.53 6.89 30.92
CA TYR A 641 55.96 6.75 32.34
C TYR A 641 56.71 7.97 32.93
N ALA A 642 56.32 8.65 34.01
CA ALA A 642 55.67 8.33 35.30
C ALA A 642 56.66 8.12 36.46
N ASP A 643 56.66 9.06 37.42
CA ASP A 643 57.32 8.93 38.72
C ASP A 643 56.55 9.70 39.83
N LYS A 644 56.88 9.48 41.11
CA LYS A 644 56.10 9.90 42.31
C LYS A 644 56.96 9.89 43.60
N PRO A 645 56.51 10.50 44.72
CA PRO A 645 55.78 11.77 44.89
C PRO A 645 56.36 12.65 46.05
N ASP A 646 55.88 13.89 46.21
CA ASP A 646 56.15 14.74 47.40
C ASP A 646 54.92 14.78 48.35
N PRO A 647 55.04 14.48 49.66
CA PRO A 647 53.90 14.18 50.54
C PRO A 647 53.47 15.32 51.50
N ASN A 648 53.26 16.57 51.04
CA ASN A 648 52.71 17.62 51.95
C ASN A 648 51.75 18.68 51.33
N ALA A 649 51.09 18.39 50.20
CA ALA A 649 50.06 19.27 49.64
C ALA A 649 48.67 19.04 50.28
N PRO A 650 47.90 20.09 50.67
CA PRO A 650 46.61 19.93 51.34
C PRO A 650 45.55 19.25 50.45
N THR A 651 44.86 18.26 51.01
CA THR A 651 44.16 17.21 50.27
C THR A 651 42.71 17.54 49.90
N THR A 652 42.47 18.69 49.23
CA THR A 652 41.26 18.86 48.40
C THR A 652 41.36 17.93 47.19
N SER A 653 41.06 16.66 47.42
CA SER A 653 41.51 15.56 46.56
C SER A 653 41.11 15.76 45.10
N SER A 654 42.07 15.56 44.21
CA SER A 654 41.79 15.42 42.78
C SER A 654 40.78 14.30 42.52
N ALA A 655 40.70 13.30 43.40
CA ALA A 655 39.63 12.31 43.47
C ALA A 655 38.22 12.92 43.68
N GLN A 656 38.02 13.90 44.57
CA GLN A 656 36.72 14.55 44.75
C GLN A 656 36.33 15.49 43.60
N LEU A 657 37.29 16.21 43.01
CA LEU A 657 37.03 16.99 41.78
C LEU A 657 36.77 16.08 40.58
N ARG A 658 37.50 14.96 40.46
CA ARG A 658 37.26 13.90 39.46
C ARG A 658 35.98 13.11 39.74
N MET A 659 35.53 12.98 40.99
CA MET A 659 34.23 12.40 41.36
C MET A 659 33.07 13.36 41.11
N LYS A 660 33.18 14.66 41.41
CA LYS A 660 32.18 15.67 40.98
C LYS A 660 32.18 15.82 39.45
N GLY A 661 33.33 15.67 38.81
CA GLY A 661 33.50 15.54 37.37
C GLY A 661 32.76 14.32 36.83
N MET A 662 33.10 13.11 37.29
CA MET A 662 32.47 11.84 36.90
C MET A 662 31.01 11.73 37.32
N GLN A 663 30.54 12.42 38.37
CA GLN A 663 29.11 12.50 38.70
C GLN A 663 28.36 13.48 37.81
N LYS A 664 28.96 14.62 37.42
CA LYS A 664 28.38 15.46 36.35
C LYS A 664 28.42 14.74 35.00
N GLN A 665 29.48 13.99 34.72
CA GLN A 665 29.67 13.21 33.49
C GLN A 665 28.77 11.98 33.45
N ASN A 666 28.50 11.31 34.57
CA ASN A 666 27.53 10.21 34.70
C ASN A 666 26.09 10.73 34.77
N LYS A 667 25.80 11.91 35.32
CA LYS A 667 24.48 12.54 35.16
C LYS A 667 24.26 12.99 33.71
N ARG A 668 25.32 13.39 32.99
CA ARG A 668 25.28 13.68 31.54
C ARG A 668 25.15 12.39 30.72
N TRP A 669 25.88 11.33 31.06
CA TRP A 669 25.79 10.02 30.41
C TRP A 669 24.48 9.31 30.72
N ASN A 670 23.90 9.43 31.91
CA ASN A 670 22.58 8.87 32.21
C ASN A 670 21.46 9.70 31.53
N ARG A 671 21.64 11.01 31.35
CA ARG A 671 20.75 11.79 30.46
C ARG A 671 20.92 11.36 28.99
N LEU A 672 22.15 11.13 28.52
CA LEU A 672 22.43 10.70 27.14
C LEU A 672 22.02 9.23 26.89
N SER A 673 22.08 8.38 27.91
CA SER A 673 21.68 6.97 27.91
C SER A 673 20.17 6.82 28.02
N ASN A 674 19.50 7.63 28.85
CA ASN A 674 18.04 7.69 28.85
C ASN A 674 17.50 8.33 27.56
N ALA A 675 18.20 9.32 26.97
CA ALA A 675 17.86 9.85 25.65
C ALA A 675 18.08 8.80 24.54
N ARG A 676 19.20 8.04 24.57
CA ARG A 676 19.42 6.93 23.64
C ARG A 676 18.43 5.77 23.85
N ARG A 677 18.03 5.46 25.09
CA ARG A 677 16.95 4.51 25.36
C ARG A 677 15.60 4.99 24.84
N ALA A 678 15.28 6.27 25.01
CA ALA A 678 14.08 6.89 24.43
C ALA A 678 14.09 6.93 22.89
N LEU A 679 15.26 6.77 22.25
CA LEU A 679 15.41 6.61 20.80
C LEU A 679 15.38 5.14 20.36
N THR A 680 15.86 4.17 21.16
CA THR A 680 15.71 2.74 20.85
C THR A 680 14.30 2.19 21.13
N PHE A 681 13.50 2.83 21.99
CA PHE A 681 12.06 2.52 22.14
C PHE A 681 11.19 3.10 21.00
N ARG A 682 11.80 3.64 19.93
CA ARG A 682 11.16 3.98 18.64
C ARG A 682 11.76 3.16 17.48
N ARG A 683 12.37 2.02 17.80
CA ARG A 683 12.89 1.03 16.85
C ARG A 683 12.42 -0.37 17.29
N ARG A 684 11.11 -0.46 17.45
CA ARG A 684 10.32 -1.68 17.46
C ARG A 684 9.28 -1.46 16.39
N ASP A 685 8.99 -2.50 15.64
CA ASP A 685 8.16 -2.47 14.44
C ASP A 685 6.78 -1.89 14.80
N GLU A 686 6.22 -1.01 13.96
CA GLU A 686 4.80 -0.70 14.08
C GLU A 686 4.03 -1.94 13.61
N VAL A 687 3.64 -2.76 14.59
CA VAL A 687 2.82 -3.95 14.34
C VAL A 687 1.55 -3.49 13.64
N HIS A 688 1.33 -3.99 12.43
CA HIS A 688 0.03 -3.90 11.77
C HIS A 688 -0.98 -4.73 12.56
N ILE A 689 -1.56 -4.09 13.58
CA ILE A 689 -2.67 -4.63 14.35
C ILE A 689 -3.91 -4.41 13.50
N ASP A 690 -4.36 -5.47 12.82
CA ASP A 690 -5.68 -5.53 12.24
C ASP A 690 -6.74 -5.41 13.33
N ARG A 691 -7.79 -4.64 13.06
CA ARG A 691 -8.93 -4.46 13.96
C ARG A 691 -10.20 -4.88 13.23
N ALA A 692 -11.07 -5.62 13.92
CA ALA A 692 -12.42 -5.83 13.45
C ALA A 692 -13.15 -4.49 13.35
N ALA A 693 -14.03 -4.33 12.35
CA ALA A 693 -14.92 -3.17 12.27
C ALA A 693 -15.94 -3.18 13.42
N SER A 694 -16.46 -2.02 13.81
CA SER A 694 -17.51 -1.92 14.85
C SER A 694 -18.89 -2.37 14.36
N VAL A 695 -19.07 -2.42 13.04
CA VAL A 695 -20.21 -2.98 12.33
C VAL A 695 -19.75 -3.55 10.98
N MET A 696 -20.39 -4.64 10.53
CA MET A 696 -20.11 -5.25 9.22
C MET A 696 -20.91 -4.52 8.13
N VAL A 697 -20.22 -3.93 7.16
CA VAL A 697 -20.84 -3.26 6.02
C VAL A 697 -21.47 -4.30 5.10
N GLN A 698 -22.79 -4.22 4.91
CA GLN A 698 -23.54 -5.12 4.03
C GLN A 698 -23.48 -4.66 2.56
N ALA A 699 -23.75 -5.57 1.62
CA ALA A 699 -23.81 -5.25 0.19
C ALA A 699 -25.01 -4.35 -0.20
N SER A 700 -26.00 -4.21 0.69
CA SER A 700 -27.14 -3.29 0.59
C SER A 700 -26.79 -1.83 0.90
N TRP A 701 -25.67 -1.57 1.56
CA TRP A 701 -25.30 -0.23 2.03
C TRP A 701 -24.70 0.61 0.90
N THR A 702 -25.26 1.79 0.66
CA THR A 702 -24.76 2.72 -0.38
C THR A 702 -23.83 3.75 0.24
N LEU A 703 -22.60 3.86 -0.27
CA LEU A 703 -21.65 4.89 0.17
C LEU A 703 -22.14 6.27 -0.32
N VAL A 704 -22.35 7.20 0.62
CA VAL A 704 -22.74 8.59 0.32
C VAL A 704 -21.50 9.47 0.19
N ASP A 705 -20.59 9.40 1.18
CA ASP A 705 -19.36 10.22 1.20
C ASP A 705 -18.26 9.54 2.03
N GLN A 706 -17.00 9.92 1.80
CA GLN A 706 -15.81 9.44 2.51
C GLN A 706 -14.84 10.57 2.84
N PHE A 707 -14.68 10.85 4.14
CA PHE A 707 -13.83 11.91 4.66
C PHE A 707 -12.48 11.36 5.14
N GLU A 708 -11.39 11.98 4.69
CA GLU A 708 -10.09 11.77 5.35
C GLU A 708 -10.02 12.56 6.66
N MET A 709 -9.43 11.96 7.70
CA MET A 709 -9.23 12.65 8.98
C MET A 709 -8.42 13.95 8.81
N GLN A 710 -7.52 14.02 7.82
CA GLN A 710 -6.78 15.26 7.51
C GLN A 710 -7.68 16.38 6.99
N GLN A 711 -8.69 16.07 6.16
CA GLN A 711 -9.67 17.05 5.68
C GLN A 711 -10.50 17.60 6.84
N LEU A 712 -10.98 16.71 7.72
CA LEU A 712 -11.77 17.09 8.91
C LEU A 712 -11.02 18.05 9.85
N THR A 713 -9.69 17.95 9.98
CA THR A 713 -8.90 18.92 10.79
C THR A 713 -8.84 20.34 10.20
N LYS A 714 -9.15 20.53 8.91
CA LYS A 714 -9.15 21.85 8.24
C LYS A 714 -10.45 22.62 8.45
N LEU A 715 -11.57 21.94 8.71
CA LEU A 715 -12.87 22.56 8.94
C LEU A 715 -12.82 23.54 10.11
N GLN A 716 -13.49 24.70 10.00
CA GLN A 716 -13.63 25.69 11.07
C GLN A 716 -15.06 26.27 11.04
N ALA A 717 -15.75 26.27 12.17
CA ALA A 717 -16.93 27.09 12.41
C ALA A 717 -16.66 28.06 13.58
N ASN A 718 -17.50 29.09 13.70
CA ASN A 718 -17.53 29.90 14.93
C ASN A 718 -18.13 29.06 16.07
N ILE A 719 -17.70 29.31 17.31
CA ILE A 719 -18.33 28.71 18.48
C ILE A 719 -19.80 29.21 18.55
N PRO A 720 -20.80 28.31 18.59
CA PRO A 720 -22.20 28.69 18.59
C PRO A 720 -22.59 29.43 19.87
N LYS A 721 -23.66 30.23 19.79
CA LYS A 721 -24.34 30.72 21.00
C LYS A 721 -25.05 29.53 21.67
N THR A 722 -25.08 29.53 23.01
CA THR A 722 -25.63 28.43 23.79
C THR A 722 -26.71 28.93 24.74
N ASP A 723 -27.93 28.48 24.54
CA ASP A 723 -29.07 28.77 25.43
C ASP A 723 -29.48 27.48 26.15
N ASP A 724 -29.93 27.59 27.41
CA ASP A 724 -30.39 26.45 28.20
C ASP A 724 -31.92 26.32 28.04
N VAL A 725 -32.38 25.10 27.73
CA VAL A 725 -33.80 24.81 27.45
C VAL A 725 -34.49 24.18 28.67
N LYS A 726 -33.94 23.07 29.19
CA LYS A 726 -34.53 22.28 30.29
C LYS A 726 -33.44 21.71 31.19
N TRP A 727 -33.74 21.52 32.48
CA TRP A 727 -32.81 20.98 33.49
C TRP A 727 -33.52 19.94 34.35
N CYS A 728 -33.01 18.72 34.36
CA CYS A 728 -33.64 17.55 34.95
C CYS A 728 -32.70 16.85 35.95
N GLY A 729 -33.18 16.42 37.13
CA GLY A 729 -32.43 15.58 38.08
C GLY A 729 -31.86 16.29 39.33
N GLU A 730 -30.80 15.72 39.95
CA GLU A 730 -30.18 16.28 41.16
C GLU A 730 -28.64 16.27 41.16
N LEU A 731 -28.04 17.37 41.63
CA LEU A 731 -26.60 17.51 41.83
C LEU A 731 -26.25 17.52 43.32
N ARG A 732 -25.20 16.79 43.68
CA ARG A 732 -24.63 16.76 45.04
C ARG A 732 -23.34 17.56 45.14
N GLU A 733 -23.02 18.02 46.33
CA GLU A 733 -21.79 18.76 46.58
C GLU A 733 -20.55 17.88 46.45
N PHE A 734 -19.53 18.37 45.76
CA PHE A 734 -18.23 17.73 45.64
C PHE A 734 -17.45 17.74 46.98
N ASP A 735 -16.88 16.60 47.38
CA ASP A 735 -16.00 16.50 48.56
C ASP A 735 -14.58 17.05 48.26
N ALA A 736 -14.36 18.30 48.67
CA ALA A 736 -13.06 18.97 48.62
C ALA A 736 -11.93 18.29 49.43
N ALA A 737 -12.18 17.19 50.15
CA ALA A 737 -11.10 16.34 50.66
C ALA A 737 -10.47 15.44 49.57
N PHE A 738 -11.14 15.16 48.44
CA PHE A 738 -10.50 14.47 47.31
C PHE A 738 -9.44 15.31 46.60
N ASP A 739 -9.61 16.63 46.54
CA ASP A 739 -8.58 17.59 46.06
C ASP A 739 -7.30 17.59 46.94
N ARG A 740 -7.29 16.87 48.07
CA ARG A 740 -6.15 16.73 49.00
C ARG A 740 -5.51 15.34 48.99
N VAL A 741 -6.03 14.40 48.21
CA VAL A 741 -5.51 13.03 48.12
C VAL A 741 -4.15 13.02 47.40
N THR A 742 -3.20 12.26 47.95
CA THR A 742 -1.85 12.07 47.39
C THR A 742 -1.51 10.58 47.31
N SER A 743 -0.42 10.20 46.64
CA SER A 743 -0.06 8.77 46.50
C SER A 743 0.20 8.09 47.84
N ARG A 744 0.66 8.87 48.83
CA ARG A 744 0.88 8.43 50.23
C ARG A 744 -0.39 8.43 51.09
N SER A 745 -1.45 9.11 50.65
CA SER A 745 -2.73 9.27 51.36
C SER A 745 -3.91 8.86 50.47
N ASN A 746 -3.68 7.82 49.66
CA ASN A 746 -4.64 7.32 48.68
C ASN A 746 -5.92 6.80 49.35
N LYS A 747 -7.07 7.04 48.71
CA LYS A 747 -8.38 6.48 49.10
C LYS A 747 -8.65 5.23 48.26
N ARG A 748 -9.20 4.15 48.85
CA ARG A 748 -9.69 3.00 48.06
C ARG A 748 -10.92 3.42 47.24
N VAL A 749 -11.09 2.87 46.05
CA VAL A 749 -12.33 3.01 45.27
C VAL A 749 -13.40 2.11 45.88
N HIS A 750 -14.61 2.66 46.09
CA HIS A 750 -15.77 1.89 46.52
C HIS A 750 -16.63 1.52 45.31
N ARG A 751 -17.32 0.37 45.38
CA ARG A 751 -18.36 0.03 44.42
C ARG A 751 -19.70 0.62 44.86
N TYR A 752 -20.45 1.13 43.90
CA TYR A 752 -21.79 1.70 44.05
C TYR A 752 -22.78 0.88 43.22
N ASP A 753 -22.83 -0.41 43.52
CA ASP A 753 -23.76 -1.38 42.93
C ASP A 753 -25.22 -1.11 43.40
N ASP A 754 -25.46 -0.02 44.13
CA ASP A 754 -26.77 0.50 44.56
C ASP A 754 -27.27 1.70 43.72
N ARG A 755 -26.64 1.95 42.56
CA ARG A 755 -26.88 3.12 41.70
C ARG A 755 -27.13 2.76 40.25
N ASP A 756 -28.24 3.29 39.73
CA ASP A 756 -28.61 3.13 38.33
C ASP A 756 -27.94 4.22 37.48
N PHE A 757 -27.24 3.80 36.42
CA PHE A 757 -26.60 4.67 35.42
C PHE A 757 -27.33 4.51 34.09
N TYR A 758 -27.88 5.60 33.56
CA TYR A 758 -28.74 5.58 32.38
C TYR A 758 -27.97 5.98 31.13
N TYR A 759 -27.91 5.07 30.16
CA TYR A 759 -27.19 5.23 28.89
C TYR A 759 -28.14 5.40 27.70
N VAL A 760 -29.29 6.04 27.90
CA VAL A 760 -30.35 6.21 26.88
C VAL A 760 -29.81 6.87 25.61
N THR A 761 -30.35 6.47 24.47
CA THR A 761 -30.14 6.99 23.11
C THR A 761 -30.56 8.47 22.96
N THR A 762 -30.61 8.96 21.71
CA THR A 762 -31.25 10.23 21.36
C THR A 762 -32.75 10.06 21.09
N THR A 763 -33.19 8.96 20.46
CA THR A 763 -34.60 8.68 20.13
C THR A 763 -35.45 8.25 21.33
N ASP A 764 -34.91 7.46 22.26
CA ASP A 764 -35.66 6.98 23.43
C ASP A 764 -35.64 7.99 24.59
N ASP A 765 -35.18 9.22 24.34
CA ASP A 765 -35.24 10.31 25.31
C ASP A 765 -36.56 11.10 25.16
N PRO A 766 -37.51 10.95 26.09
CA PRO A 766 -38.83 11.58 25.98
C PRO A 766 -38.76 13.12 26.06
N VAL A 767 -37.66 13.69 26.55
CA VAL A 767 -37.44 15.15 26.54
C VAL A 767 -36.91 15.62 25.18
N ILE A 768 -36.12 14.80 24.47
CA ILE A 768 -35.74 15.09 23.09
C ILE A 768 -36.96 14.94 22.17
N GLU A 769 -37.79 13.91 22.38
CA GLU A 769 -39.05 13.75 21.68
C GLU A 769 -39.98 14.98 21.88
N GLU A 770 -40.18 15.41 23.13
CA GLU A 770 -40.97 16.61 23.47
C GLU A 770 -40.47 17.85 22.71
N LEU A 771 -39.15 18.07 22.68
CA LEU A 771 -38.53 19.23 22.03
C LEU A 771 -38.53 19.13 20.49
N ALA A 772 -38.52 17.92 19.93
CA ALA A 772 -38.69 17.67 18.50
C ALA A 772 -40.13 17.92 18.06
N GLN A 773 -41.13 17.44 18.82
CA GLN A 773 -42.54 17.73 18.57
C GLN A 773 -42.86 19.24 18.68
N GLN A 774 -42.16 19.97 19.56
CA GLN A 774 -42.26 21.43 19.67
C GLN A 774 -41.54 22.19 18.53
N GLY A 775 -40.75 21.52 17.70
CA GLY A 775 -40.03 22.13 16.58
C GLY A 775 -38.89 23.05 17.01
N GLU A 776 -38.33 22.87 18.21
CA GLU A 776 -37.32 23.77 18.78
C GLU A 776 -35.98 23.74 18.01
N ALA A 777 -35.64 22.63 17.36
CA ALA A 777 -34.38 22.49 16.62
C ALA A 777 -34.52 21.62 15.36
N THR A 778 -33.51 21.70 14.50
CA THR A 778 -33.37 20.90 13.26
C THR A 778 -32.45 19.70 13.43
N VAL A 779 -31.67 19.64 14.51
CA VAL A 779 -30.72 18.57 14.80
C VAL A 779 -30.81 18.22 16.29
N PHE A 780 -30.81 16.93 16.61
CA PHE A 780 -30.89 16.40 17.98
C PHE A 780 -29.80 15.36 18.22
N ALA A 781 -29.21 15.36 19.42
CA ALA A 781 -28.13 14.44 19.81
C ALA A 781 -27.93 14.37 21.34
N THR A 782 -27.10 13.43 21.80
CA THR A 782 -26.51 13.43 23.16
C THR A 782 -25.07 13.97 23.16
N ASP A 783 -24.59 14.45 24.32
CA ASP A 783 -23.19 14.89 24.46
C ASP A 783 -22.17 13.76 24.27
N ALA A 784 -22.55 12.52 24.57
CA ALA A 784 -21.75 11.33 24.30
C ALA A 784 -21.49 11.21 22.79
N ILE A 785 -22.54 11.34 21.97
CA ILE A 785 -22.46 11.24 20.50
C ILE A 785 -21.73 12.43 19.90
N LEU A 786 -22.11 13.66 20.29
CA LEU A 786 -21.42 14.87 19.83
C LEU A 786 -19.93 14.85 20.23
N SER A 787 -19.58 14.34 21.40
CA SER A 787 -18.18 14.26 21.82
C SER A 787 -17.34 13.29 20.99
N HIS A 788 -17.92 12.21 20.46
CA HIS A 788 -17.26 11.31 19.52
C HIS A 788 -17.01 12.01 18.19
N LEU A 789 -18.02 12.65 17.60
CA LEU A 789 -17.88 13.42 16.36
C LEU A 789 -16.88 14.58 16.51
N MET A 790 -16.91 15.30 17.63
CA MET A 790 -15.95 16.36 17.95
C MET A 790 -14.52 15.84 18.20
N ALA A 791 -14.34 14.57 18.55
CA ALA A 791 -13.03 13.95 18.80
C ALA A 791 -12.57 13.01 17.66
N CYS A 792 -13.33 12.89 16.56
CA CYS A 792 -13.15 11.85 15.54
C CYS A 792 -11.72 11.79 14.97
N THR A 793 -11.08 12.95 14.79
CA THR A 793 -9.71 13.12 14.28
C THR A 793 -8.60 12.58 15.21
N ARG A 794 -8.97 12.03 16.37
CA ARG A 794 -8.08 11.36 17.34
C ARG A 794 -8.40 9.88 17.54
N SER A 795 -9.46 9.37 16.92
CA SER A 795 -9.89 7.99 17.07
C SER A 795 -8.97 7.05 16.30
N VAL A 796 -8.44 6.05 16.99
CA VAL A 796 -7.70 4.94 16.37
C VAL A 796 -8.59 3.72 16.27
N TYR A 797 -9.40 3.44 17.31
CA TYR A 797 -10.39 2.37 17.27
C TYR A 797 -11.59 2.77 16.39
N PRO A 798 -12.23 1.78 15.73
CA PRO A 798 -13.48 1.97 15.00
C PRO A 798 -14.64 2.26 15.95
N TRP A 799 -15.65 2.92 15.39
CA TRP A 799 -16.95 3.19 15.99
C TRP A 799 -17.92 3.52 14.86
N ASP A 800 -19.21 3.40 15.15
CA ASP A 800 -20.31 3.83 14.29
C ASP A 800 -21.30 4.68 15.09
N ILE A 801 -21.97 5.57 14.37
CA ILE A 801 -23.04 6.47 14.82
C ILE A 801 -24.14 6.35 13.77
N VAL A 802 -25.36 6.06 14.21
CA VAL A 802 -26.54 6.08 13.36
C VAL A 802 -26.98 7.54 13.19
N ALA A 803 -27.51 7.89 12.03
CA ALA A 803 -28.17 9.18 11.83
C ALA A 803 -29.48 8.95 11.09
N GLN A 804 -30.60 9.41 11.64
CA GLN A 804 -31.90 9.28 11.01
C GLN A 804 -32.38 10.67 10.56
N ARG A 805 -32.69 10.80 9.26
CA ARG A 805 -33.35 11.99 8.73
C ARG A 805 -34.85 11.72 8.64
N VAL A 806 -35.63 12.55 9.34
CA VAL A 806 -37.09 12.50 9.36
C VAL A 806 -37.63 13.91 9.12
N ASN A 807 -38.37 14.13 8.03
CA ASN A 807 -38.75 15.45 7.52
C ASN A 807 -37.53 16.38 7.37
N ASN A 808 -37.55 17.51 8.09
CA ASN A 808 -36.48 18.52 8.18
C ASN A 808 -35.75 18.45 9.54
N MET A 809 -35.67 17.26 10.13
CA MET A 809 -34.96 16.98 11.39
C MET A 809 -33.94 15.85 11.18
N VAL A 810 -32.79 15.97 11.85
CA VAL A 810 -31.74 14.94 11.90
C VAL A 810 -31.50 14.53 13.35
N PHE A 811 -31.64 13.25 13.63
CA PHE A 811 -31.34 12.64 14.92
C PHE A 811 -30.02 11.88 14.80
N PHE A 812 -28.99 12.29 15.54
CA PHE A 812 -27.75 11.52 15.66
C PHE A 812 -27.87 10.55 16.84
N ASP A 813 -27.71 9.26 16.58
CA ASP A 813 -27.89 8.19 17.58
C ASP A 813 -26.78 7.13 17.59
N LYS A 814 -26.89 6.20 18.54
CA LYS A 814 -26.02 5.02 18.72
C LYS A 814 -26.89 3.75 18.74
N ARG A 815 -26.26 2.58 18.58
CA ARG A 815 -26.91 1.28 18.79
C ARG A 815 -26.74 0.82 20.23
N ASP A 816 -27.76 0.24 20.85
CA ASP A 816 -27.69 -0.19 22.26
C ASP A 816 -26.73 -1.36 22.51
N GLU A 817 -26.60 -2.29 21.58
CA GLU A 817 -25.59 -3.36 21.64
C GLU A 817 -24.13 -2.87 21.45
N SER A 818 -23.92 -1.61 21.07
CA SER A 818 -22.59 -1.14 20.71
C SER A 818 -21.72 -0.81 21.93
N ASN A 819 -20.41 -1.06 21.82
CA ASN A 819 -19.40 -0.70 22.83
C ASN A 819 -19.15 0.83 22.95
N PHE A 820 -20.11 1.67 22.55
CA PHE A 820 -19.95 3.12 22.36
C PHE A 820 -19.71 3.89 23.67
N ASP A 821 -20.38 3.50 24.76
CA ASP A 821 -20.21 4.10 26.07
C ASP A 821 -18.96 3.59 26.82
N LEU A 822 -18.28 2.56 26.28
CA LEU A 822 -17.10 1.98 26.93
C LEU A 822 -15.84 2.84 26.76
N LEU A 823 -15.11 3.02 27.85
CA LEU A 823 -13.99 3.96 27.94
C LEU A 823 -12.65 3.34 27.51
N SER A 824 -12.36 3.38 26.20
CA SER A 824 -11.10 2.91 25.57
C SER A 824 -9.83 3.17 26.41
N VAL A 825 -8.93 2.19 26.51
CA VAL A 825 -7.75 2.25 27.38
C VAL A 825 -6.47 2.12 26.56
N ASN A 826 -5.62 3.15 26.62
CA ASN A 826 -4.35 3.23 25.90
C ASN A 826 -4.45 3.12 24.36
N GLU A 827 -5.63 3.43 23.80
CA GLU A 827 -5.95 3.50 22.37
C GLU A 827 -4.89 4.23 21.51
N ASN A 828 -4.35 5.35 22.01
CA ASN A 828 -3.35 6.16 21.32
C ASN A 828 -1.92 5.93 21.84
N ALA A 829 -1.65 4.77 22.45
CA ALA A 829 -0.28 4.34 22.75
C ALA A 829 0.44 3.91 21.46
N SER A 830 1.78 3.94 21.47
CA SER A 830 2.61 3.42 20.36
C SER A 830 2.75 1.90 20.34
N ASP A 831 2.09 1.22 21.27
CA ASP A 831 2.12 -0.22 21.53
C ASP A 831 0.83 -0.47 22.34
N PRO A 832 -0.37 -0.48 21.71
CA PRO A 832 -1.65 -0.61 22.41
C PRO A 832 -1.86 -2.06 22.91
N PRO A 833 -2.80 -2.33 23.84
CA PRO A 833 -3.02 -3.69 24.35
C PRO A 833 -3.37 -4.68 23.22
N THR A 834 -2.66 -5.80 23.15
CA THR A 834 -2.79 -6.79 22.06
C THR A 834 -3.94 -7.77 22.28
N GLN A 835 -4.40 -8.38 21.17
CA GLN A 835 -5.60 -9.22 21.07
C GLN A 835 -5.31 -10.74 21.17
N GLU A 836 -4.11 -11.12 21.61
CA GLU A 836 -3.63 -12.52 21.56
C GLU A 836 -4.42 -13.51 22.45
N ASP A 837 -5.19 -13.01 23.42
CA ASP A 837 -6.01 -13.81 24.34
C ASP A 837 -7.23 -12.97 24.84
N PRO A 838 -8.47 -13.28 24.41
CA PRO A 838 -9.70 -12.61 24.86
C PRO A 838 -10.07 -12.84 26.33
N GLU A 839 -9.58 -13.91 26.98
CA GLU A 839 -9.80 -14.17 28.40
C GLU A 839 -8.84 -13.36 29.30
N HIS A 840 -7.74 -12.85 28.73
CA HIS A 840 -6.71 -12.16 29.49
C HIS A 840 -7.23 -10.85 30.14
N MET A 841 -6.91 -10.64 31.42
CA MET A 841 -7.36 -9.48 32.23
C MET A 841 -6.93 -8.09 31.72
N ASN A 842 -6.11 -8.04 30.67
CA ASN A 842 -5.66 -6.80 30.03
C ASN A 842 -6.05 -6.74 28.53
N HIS A 843 -6.98 -7.59 28.06
CA HIS A 843 -7.60 -7.45 26.73
C HIS A 843 -8.31 -6.08 26.61
N PRO A 844 -8.33 -5.41 25.43
CA PRO A 844 -8.94 -4.09 25.26
C PRO A 844 -10.34 -3.94 25.86
N ASP A 845 -11.23 -4.92 25.67
CA ASP A 845 -12.62 -4.84 26.14
C ASP A 845 -12.71 -5.02 27.65
N ARG A 846 -11.94 -5.96 28.22
CA ARG A 846 -11.84 -6.16 29.67
C ARG A 846 -11.29 -4.90 30.36
N LEU A 847 -10.32 -4.22 29.76
CA LEU A 847 -9.81 -2.94 30.23
C LEU A 847 -10.83 -1.80 30.08
N SER A 848 -11.64 -1.81 29.02
CA SER A 848 -12.65 -0.76 28.76
C SER A 848 -13.85 -0.91 29.70
N LEU A 849 -14.28 -2.14 30.00
CA LEU A 849 -15.23 -2.44 31.07
C LEU A 849 -14.68 -1.99 32.45
N GLU A 850 -13.44 -2.35 32.79
CA GLU A 850 -12.78 -1.90 34.03
C GLU A 850 -12.72 -0.37 34.13
N ALA A 851 -12.34 0.32 33.06
CA ALA A 851 -12.25 1.78 33.01
C ALA A 851 -13.62 2.46 33.19
N THR A 852 -14.67 1.89 32.59
CA THR A 852 -16.05 2.39 32.69
C THR A 852 -16.58 2.21 34.11
N MET A 853 -16.38 1.02 34.69
CA MET A 853 -16.71 0.73 36.10
C MET A 853 -15.93 1.64 37.07
N ILE A 854 -14.65 1.93 36.81
CA ILE A 854 -13.86 2.90 37.61
C ILE A 854 -14.45 4.31 37.50
N ASN A 855 -14.86 4.74 36.30
CA ASN A 855 -15.36 6.09 36.06
C ASN A 855 -16.73 6.33 36.72
N GLN A 856 -17.67 5.40 36.54
CA GLN A 856 -18.96 5.36 37.23
C GLN A 856 -18.78 5.48 38.76
N ASN A 857 -17.98 4.57 39.34
CA ASN A 857 -17.74 4.54 40.78
C ASN A 857 -17.07 5.82 41.31
N LEU A 858 -16.07 6.35 40.60
CA LEU A 858 -15.42 7.59 41.03
C LEU A 858 -16.39 8.78 40.98
N SER A 859 -17.24 8.88 39.95
CA SER A 859 -18.20 9.99 39.80
C SER A 859 -19.09 10.15 41.05
N GLN A 860 -19.51 9.03 41.64
CA GLN A 860 -20.35 9.01 42.83
C GLN A 860 -19.53 9.12 44.13
N GLN A 861 -18.36 8.49 44.20
CA GLN A 861 -17.53 8.49 45.41
C GLN A 861 -16.99 9.87 45.79
N VAL A 862 -16.79 10.77 44.82
CA VAL A 862 -16.27 12.13 45.08
C VAL A 862 -17.33 13.12 45.55
N LEU A 863 -18.59 12.68 45.67
CA LEU A 863 -19.71 13.49 46.14
C LEU A 863 -19.95 13.24 47.63
N LYS A 864 -20.39 14.28 48.36
CA LYS A 864 -20.69 14.16 49.79
C LYS A 864 -21.96 13.35 50.00
N SER A 865 -21.87 12.29 50.79
CA SER A 865 -22.99 11.48 51.25
C SER A 865 -23.18 11.64 52.77
N GLY A 866 -24.37 12.07 53.18
CA GLY A 866 -24.76 12.23 54.59
C GLY A 866 -25.71 13.38 54.87
N ASN A 867 -26.46 13.29 55.98
CA ASN A 867 -27.43 14.30 56.39
C ASN A 867 -26.73 15.65 56.66
N GLY A 868 -26.95 16.63 55.79
CA GLY A 868 -26.31 17.95 55.85
C GLY A 868 -25.34 18.27 54.71
N ALA A 869 -25.15 17.36 53.74
CA ALA A 869 -24.55 17.72 52.46
C ALA A 869 -25.44 18.72 51.68
N PHE A 870 -24.86 19.53 50.79
CA PHE A 870 -25.64 20.37 49.90
C PHE A 870 -26.13 19.56 48.68
N HIS A 871 -27.45 19.62 48.44
CA HIS A 871 -28.11 19.05 47.27
C HIS A 871 -28.79 20.18 46.49
N LYS A 872 -28.63 20.17 45.17
CA LYS A 872 -29.38 21.03 44.24
C LYS A 872 -30.26 20.15 43.37
N LYS A 873 -31.56 20.16 43.64
CA LYS A 873 -32.58 19.60 42.73
C LYS A 873 -32.94 20.67 41.70
N PHE A 874 -33.28 20.22 40.49
CA PHE A 874 -33.92 21.06 39.47
C PHE A 874 -35.44 20.87 39.52
N ASP A 875 -36.15 21.59 38.65
CA ASP A 875 -37.61 21.62 38.64
C ASP A 875 -38.20 20.28 38.13
N ASP A 876 -37.55 19.65 37.15
CA ASP A 876 -37.87 18.31 36.66
C ASP A 876 -37.04 17.20 37.35
N ALA A 877 -37.64 16.02 37.50
CA ALA A 877 -36.97 14.80 37.97
C ALA A 877 -36.02 14.22 36.90
N ASN A 878 -35.32 13.12 37.20
CA ASN A 878 -34.59 12.37 36.16
C ASN A 878 -35.64 11.67 35.25
N PRO A 879 -35.68 11.96 33.93
CA PRO A 879 -36.71 11.42 33.03
C PRO A 879 -36.63 9.91 32.83
N PHE A 880 -35.50 9.28 33.17
CA PHE A 880 -35.25 7.84 32.99
C PHE A 880 -35.47 7.01 34.27
N ALA A 881 -35.75 7.65 35.41
CA ALA A 881 -35.86 6.98 36.70
C ALA A 881 -37.32 6.63 37.03
N GLY A 882 -37.62 5.33 37.16
CA GLY A 882 -38.89 4.85 37.71
C GLY A 882 -38.98 5.01 39.23
N ASP A 883 -40.20 4.95 39.79
CA ASP A 883 -40.49 5.32 41.18
C ASP A 883 -39.67 4.59 42.25
N ASP A 884 -39.27 3.33 42.00
CA ASP A 884 -38.46 2.51 42.93
C ASP A 884 -36.93 2.58 42.68
N SER A 885 -36.47 3.26 41.62
CA SER A 885 -35.05 3.27 41.24
C SER A 885 -34.19 4.23 42.08
N LYS A 886 -32.87 4.03 42.05
CA LYS A 886 -31.87 4.83 42.76
C LYS A 886 -30.87 5.41 41.77
N PRO A 887 -31.26 6.44 40.98
CA PRO A 887 -30.35 7.07 40.05
C PRO A 887 -29.02 7.47 40.70
N ALA A 888 -27.95 7.34 39.93
CA ALA A 888 -26.70 8.03 40.16
C ALA A 888 -26.94 9.55 40.30
N SER A 889 -26.15 10.22 41.14
CA SER A 889 -26.18 11.68 41.25
C SER A 889 -25.68 12.29 39.95
N GLY A 890 -26.56 13.04 39.30
CA GLY A 890 -26.34 13.72 38.04
C GLY A 890 -27.58 14.52 37.63
N ALA A 891 -27.38 15.49 36.76
CA ALA A 891 -28.45 16.26 36.15
C ALA A 891 -28.22 16.37 34.63
N TYR A 892 -29.31 16.20 33.89
CA TYR A 892 -29.35 16.37 32.44
C TYR A 892 -29.73 17.81 32.12
N ARG A 893 -28.93 18.44 31.28
CA ARG A 893 -29.05 19.84 30.85
C ARG A 893 -29.26 19.86 29.35
N TYR A 894 -30.47 20.17 28.92
CA TYR A 894 -30.84 20.26 27.50
C TYR A 894 -30.50 21.65 27.00
N ARG A 895 -29.66 21.75 25.96
CA ARG A 895 -29.07 23.02 25.50
C ARG A 895 -29.23 23.19 24.01
N LYS A 896 -29.55 24.41 23.58
CA LYS A 896 -29.72 24.83 22.20
C LYS A 896 -28.46 25.56 21.71
N PHE A 897 -28.01 25.21 20.51
CA PHE A 897 -26.78 25.71 19.88
C PHE A 897 -27.10 26.28 18.49
N ASP A 898 -26.90 27.58 18.31
CA ASP A 898 -27.03 28.28 17.01
C ASP A 898 -25.76 28.05 16.16
N LEU A 899 -25.84 27.12 15.20
CA LEU A 899 -24.73 26.78 14.29
C LEU A 899 -24.62 27.76 13.09
N GLY A 900 -25.50 28.76 13.03
CA GLY A 900 -25.55 29.77 11.97
C GLY A 900 -26.10 29.23 10.64
N GLY A 901 -26.77 30.09 9.87
CA GLY A 901 -27.45 29.70 8.61
C GLY A 901 -28.88 29.21 8.80
N GLY A 902 -29.45 29.33 10.00
CA GLY A 902 -30.78 28.81 10.36
C GLY A 902 -30.74 27.44 11.06
N LEU A 903 -29.60 26.76 11.01
CA LEU A 903 -29.35 25.47 11.62
C LEU A 903 -29.28 25.56 13.16
N ASN A 904 -30.20 24.88 13.84
CA ASN A 904 -30.26 24.79 15.30
C ASN A 904 -30.02 23.33 15.73
N LEU A 905 -29.13 23.15 16.71
CA LEU A 905 -28.86 21.86 17.36
C LEU A 905 -29.34 21.90 18.81
N VAL A 906 -30.10 20.90 19.25
CA VAL A 906 -30.37 20.62 20.67
C VAL A 906 -29.57 19.40 21.10
N ALA A 907 -28.95 19.48 22.29
CA ALA A 907 -28.24 18.36 22.88
C ALA A 907 -28.60 18.14 24.34
N ARG A 908 -28.76 16.86 24.74
CA ARG A 908 -28.69 16.45 26.16
C ARG A 908 -27.23 16.48 26.62
N CYS A 909 -26.93 17.18 27.71
CA CYS A 909 -25.58 17.21 28.29
C CYS A 909 -25.57 16.86 29.78
N GLU A 910 -24.50 16.24 30.26
CA GLU A 910 -24.43 15.73 31.65
C GLU A 910 -23.60 16.61 32.60
N VAL A 911 -24.17 16.91 33.77
CA VAL A 911 -23.48 17.53 34.90
C VAL A 911 -23.58 16.58 36.10
N GLN A 912 -22.47 16.36 36.81
CA GLN A 912 -22.39 15.29 37.83
C GLN A 912 -22.39 15.82 39.28
N GLY A 913 -21.87 17.03 39.51
CA GLY A 913 -21.89 17.65 40.83
C GLY A 913 -21.71 19.16 40.82
N VAL A 914 -21.66 19.73 42.02
CA VAL A 914 -21.49 21.18 42.26
C VAL A 914 -20.41 21.43 43.32
N SER A 915 -19.56 22.43 43.09
CA SER A 915 -18.53 22.87 44.05
C SER A 915 -18.86 24.26 44.58
N LEU A 916 -18.84 24.43 45.91
CA LEU A 916 -19.13 25.71 46.57
C LEU A 916 -17.81 26.46 46.85
N LYS A 917 -17.43 27.37 45.95
CA LYS A 917 -16.20 28.18 46.10
C LYS A 917 -16.55 29.63 46.46
N LYS A 918 -16.21 30.03 47.69
CA LYS A 918 -16.43 31.40 48.24
C LYS A 918 -17.88 31.91 48.18
N GLY A 919 -18.87 30.99 48.17
CA GLY A 919 -20.30 31.32 48.09
C GLY A 919 -20.91 31.16 46.70
N ASN A 920 -20.09 31.08 45.64
CA ASN A 920 -20.59 30.78 44.30
C ASN A 920 -20.69 29.26 44.10
N GLN A 921 -21.79 28.82 43.47
CA GLN A 921 -21.91 27.49 42.89
C GLN A 921 -21.07 27.43 41.61
N GLN A 922 -20.31 26.35 41.43
CA GLN A 922 -19.63 26.02 40.19
C GLN A 922 -20.03 24.60 39.76
N TYR A 923 -20.38 24.41 38.50
CA TYR A 923 -20.72 23.08 37.98
C TYR A 923 -19.46 22.25 37.74
N VAL A 924 -19.54 20.95 38.04
CA VAL A 924 -18.40 20.02 38.00
C VAL A 924 -18.79 18.71 37.32
N SER A 925 -17.92 18.26 36.40
CA SER A 925 -17.92 16.88 35.90
C SER A 925 -16.58 16.22 36.22
N THR A 926 -16.62 14.95 36.63
CA THR A 926 -15.50 14.16 37.11
C THR A 926 -15.23 12.99 36.16
N PHE A 927 -13.97 12.83 35.77
CA PHE A 927 -13.54 11.74 34.91
C PHE A 927 -12.35 11.00 35.52
N ALA A 928 -12.28 9.68 35.33
CA ALA A 928 -11.28 8.81 35.94
C ALA A 928 -10.26 8.28 34.93
N LEU A 929 -9.01 8.74 35.02
CA LEU A 929 -7.89 8.12 34.31
C LEU A 929 -7.43 6.87 35.09
N ASN A 930 -7.26 5.75 34.39
CA ASN A 930 -6.89 4.45 34.96
C ASN A 930 -5.44 4.01 34.64
N GLU A 931 -4.73 3.49 35.65
CA GLU A 931 -3.43 2.80 35.55
C GLU A 931 -3.62 1.31 35.89
N TYR A 932 -3.59 0.42 34.89
CA TYR A 932 -3.73 -1.03 35.07
C TYR A 932 -2.37 -1.70 35.38
N ASP A 933 -1.34 -1.49 34.55
CA ASP A 933 0.04 -1.93 34.83
C ASP A 933 1.03 -0.75 34.84
N PRO A 934 1.64 -0.41 36.01
CA PRO A 934 2.69 0.62 36.11
C PRO A 934 4.02 0.25 35.41
N LYS A 935 4.14 -0.94 34.82
CA LYS A 935 5.29 -1.39 34.01
C LYS A 935 5.06 -1.30 32.50
N PHE A 936 3.84 -0.99 32.06
CA PHE A 936 3.44 -0.98 30.65
C PHE A 936 4.41 -0.12 29.79
N PRO A 937 4.77 -0.52 28.56
CA PRO A 937 5.68 0.25 27.71
C PRO A 937 5.26 1.73 27.56
N GLY A 938 6.25 2.62 27.61
CA GLY A 938 6.03 4.07 27.53
C GLY A 938 5.33 4.75 28.72
N SER A 939 4.71 3.98 29.63
CA SER A 939 4.00 4.48 30.80
C SER A 939 4.91 5.13 31.86
N ILE A 940 4.29 5.70 32.89
CA ILE A 940 4.97 6.25 34.07
C ILE A 940 4.24 5.72 35.29
N GLU A 941 4.93 5.01 36.18
CA GLU A 941 4.39 4.56 37.47
C GLU A 941 3.89 5.76 38.32
N TRP A 942 2.58 5.94 38.41
CA TRP A 942 1.95 7.11 39.03
C TRP A 942 2.32 7.22 40.50
N ARG A 943 2.29 6.10 41.26
CA ARG A 943 2.59 6.09 42.71
C ARG A 943 3.89 6.79 43.09
N LYS A 944 4.93 6.72 42.24
CA LYS A 944 6.24 7.35 42.49
C LYS A 944 6.35 8.78 41.96
N LYS A 945 5.48 9.20 41.03
CA LYS A 945 5.60 10.46 40.28
C LYS A 945 4.50 11.47 40.55
N ILE A 946 3.30 11.03 40.91
CA ILE A 946 2.12 11.86 41.08
C ILE A 946 2.23 12.85 42.27
N ASP A 947 3.11 12.59 43.23
CA ASP A 947 3.42 13.53 44.33
C ASP A 947 4.57 14.50 44.01
N SER A 948 5.44 14.18 43.03
CA SER A 948 6.76 14.84 42.85
C SER A 948 6.96 15.49 41.48
N GLN A 949 6.12 15.18 40.50
CA GLN A 949 6.15 15.74 39.15
C GLN A 949 4.82 16.40 38.75
N VAL A 950 3.83 16.43 39.65
CA VAL A 950 2.52 17.04 39.44
C VAL A 950 2.48 18.45 39.99
N ARG A 951 2.53 19.40 39.05
CA ARG A 951 1.64 20.57 38.93
C ARG A 951 1.54 21.04 37.47
N CYS A 952 2.42 20.57 36.58
CA CYS A 952 2.45 20.94 35.16
C CYS A 952 2.26 19.72 34.24
N GLY A 953 1.01 19.32 34.00
CA GLY A 953 0.53 18.66 32.77
C GLY A 953 1.12 17.31 32.29
N PHE A 954 2.15 16.76 32.91
CA PHE A 954 3.05 15.78 32.24
C PHE A 954 2.44 14.41 31.86
N VAL A 955 1.21 14.11 32.30
CA VAL A 955 0.45 12.88 31.93
C VAL A 955 -0.56 13.14 30.79
N ALA A 956 -1.13 14.34 30.72
CA ALA A 956 -2.13 14.71 29.69
C ALA A 956 -1.51 15.50 28.51
N LEU A 957 -0.48 16.30 28.75
CA LEU A 957 0.05 17.30 27.81
C LEU A 957 1.31 16.80 27.07
N ARG A 958 1.30 15.56 26.61
CA ARG A 958 2.28 15.04 25.64
C ARG A 958 1.65 15.01 24.24
N PRO A 959 2.41 15.28 23.17
CA PRO A 959 1.97 15.03 21.80
C PRO A 959 1.53 13.58 21.56
N ASN A 960 2.18 12.63 22.26
CA ASN A 960 1.74 11.24 22.39
C ASN A 960 1.18 11.04 23.81
N CYS A 961 -0.11 11.33 24.01
CA CYS A 961 -0.85 10.90 25.20
C CYS A 961 -1.62 9.62 24.86
N ASN A 962 -1.39 8.53 25.59
CA ASN A 962 -1.97 7.20 25.29
C ASN A 962 -3.51 7.19 25.25
N ASN A 963 -4.19 8.20 25.80
CA ASN A 963 -5.65 8.30 25.87
C ASN A 963 -6.13 9.65 25.30
N SER A 964 -5.55 10.10 24.19
CA SER A 964 -5.83 11.41 23.55
C SER A 964 -7.28 11.54 23.06
N CYS A 965 -7.85 10.47 22.49
CA CYS A 965 -9.25 10.39 22.08
C CYS A 965 -10.18 10.53 23.30
N LYS A 966 -10.04 9.63 24.28
CA LYS A 966 -10.81 9.66 25.55
C LYS A 966 -10.74 11.01 26.28
N LEU A 967 -9.56 11.63 26.38
CA LEU A 967 -9.42 12.96 26.97
C LEU A 967 -10.11 14.06 26.14
N ALA A 968 -10.10 13.97 24.81
CA ALA A 968 -10.83 14.91 23.95
C ALA A 968 -12.34 14.76 24.10
N LYS A 969 -12.88 13.51 24.10
CA LYS A 969 -14.31 13.23 24.33
C LYS A 969 -14.80 13.87 25.64
N TRP A 970 -14.16 13.58 26.77
CA TRP A 970 -14.51 14.18 28.07
C TRP A 970 -14.40 15.72 28.10
N THR A 971 -13.42 16.28 27.36
CA THR A 971 -13.28 17.74 27.27
C THR A 971 -14.42 18.36 26.44
N ALA A 972 -14.85 17.69 25.37
CA ALA A 972 -16.00 18.09 24.57
C ALA A 972 -17.31 17.99 25.37
N GLN A 973 -17.55 16.89 26.09
CA GLN A 973 -18.70 16.77 27.01
C GLN A 973 -18.72 17.91 28.04
N ALA A 974 -17.59 18.20 28.69
CA ALA A 974 -17.50 19.29 29.67
C ALA A 974 -17.72 20.69 29.06
N LEU A 975 -17.39 20.89 27.78
CA LEU A 975 -17.69 22.13 27.04
C LEU A 975 -19.17 22.22 26.64
N LEU A 976 -19.75 21.14 26.14
CA LEU A 976 -21.18 21.03 25.77
C LEU A 976 -22.07 21.26 27.00
N ALA A 977 -21.84 20.50 28.07
CA ALA A 977 -22.49 20.64 29.37
C ALA A 977 -22.23 22.00 30.05
N GLY A 978 -21.27 22.79 29.58
CA GLY A 978 -20.98 24.14 30.05
C GLY A 978 -20.59 24.20 31.53
N VAL A 979 -19.70 23.30 31.97
CA VAL A 979 -19.25 23.23 33.38
C VAL A 979 -18.04 24.11 33.65
N ASP A 980 -17.96 24.70 34.85
CA ASP A 980 -16.87 25.58 35.26
C ASP A 980 -15.52 24.86 35.37
N GLU A 981 -15.55 23.65 35.94
CA GLU A 981 -14.39 22.89 36.39
C GLU A 981 -14.57 21.40 36.07
N MET A 982 -13.79 20.88 35.12
CA MET A 982 -13.63 19.44 34.93
C MET A 982 -12.55 18.93 35.89
N LYS A 983 -12.82 17.81 36.57
CA LYS A 983 -11.86 17.17 37.48
C LYS A 983 -11.41 15.82 36.93
N LEU A 984 -10.09 15.61 36.91
CA LEU A 984 -9.47 14.34 36.53
C LEU A 984 -8.94 13.64 37.77
N GLY A 985 -9.55 12.50 38.11
CA GLY A 985 -9.03 11.58 39.12
C GLY A 985 -8.01 10.61 38.51
N TYR A 986 -6.97 10.30 39.27
CA TYR A 986 -5.93 9.33 38.88
C TYR A 986 -6.10 8.05 39.70
N VAL A 987 -6.68 7.04 39.10
CA VAL A 987 -7.02 5.75 39.72
C VAL A 987 -6.06 4.66 39.26
N SER A 988 -5.60 3.81 40.17
CA SER A 988 -4.67 2.72 39.85
C SER A 988 -5.09 1.42 40.53
N ARG A 989 -4.93 0.26 39.85
CA ARG A 989 -5.13 -1.06 40.47
C ARG A 989 -4.28 -1.18 41.74
N SER A 990 -4.84 -1.70 42.83
CA SER A 990 -4.16 -1.86 44.12
C SER A 990 -2.94 -2.78 44.00
N ASN A 991 -3.11 -3.83 43.21
CA ASN A 991 -2.08 -4.73 42.71
C ASN A 991 -2.31 -4.85 41.19
N PHE A 992 -1.28 -4.73 40.35
CA PHE A 992 -1.42 -4.74 38.88
C PHE A 992 -2.06 -6.04 38.33
N LYS A 993 -1.97 -7.14 39.10
CA LYS A 993 -2.61 -8.43 38.82
C LYS A 993 -4.07 -8.58 39.31
N ASP A 994 -4.63 -7.53 39.90
CA ASP A 994 -5.99 -7.52 40.48
C ASP A 994 -6.83 -6.42 39.81
N PRO A 995 -7.68 -6.77 38.83
CA PRO A 995 -8.55 -5.81 38.15
C PRO A 995 -9.77 -5.39 38.98
N TYR A 996 -9.96 -5.94 40.19
CA TYR A 996 -11.19 -5.76 40.97
C TYR A 996 -11.07 -4.77 42.14
N SER A 997 -9.86 -4.28 42.45
CA SER A 997 -9.60 -3.42 43.59
C SER A 997 -8.69 -2.23 43.24
N HIS A 998 -9.18 -1.01 43.35
CA HIS A 998 -8.48 0.21 42.90
C HIS A 998 -8.27 1.24 44.01
N VAL A 999 -7.33 2.16 43.80
CA VAL A 999 -7.07 3.30 44.70
C VAL A 999 -6.95 4.60 43.92
N VAL A 1000 -7.54 5.68 44.45
CA VAL A 1000 -7.39 7.05 43.97
C VAL A 1000 -6.06 7.60 44.51
N LEU A 1001 -5.10 7.86 43.61
CA LEU A 1001 -3.77 8.38 43.94
C LEU A 1001 -3.70 9.91 44.02
N GLY A 1002 -4.72 10.60 43.50
CA GLY A 1002 -4.84 12.06 43.54
C GLY A 1002 -5.90 12.56 42.55
N MET A 1003 -6.23 13.85 42.65
CA MET A 1003 -7.23 14.51 41.81
C MET A 1003 -6.70 15.88 41.36
N GLN A 1004 -6.96 16.26 40.10
CA GLN A 1004 -6.59 17.55 39.53
C GLN A 1004 -7.82 18.24 38.92
N SER A 1005 -7.86 19.56 38.99
CA SER A 1005 -8.99 20.38 38.53
C SER A 1005 -8.53 21.31 37.42
N TYR A 1006 -9.34 21.43 36.35
CA TYR A 1006 -9.06 22.25 35.18
C TYR A 1006 -10.34 22.98 34.75
N ASN A 1007 -10.22 24.17 34.16
CA ASN A 1007 -11.35 24.76 33.42
C ASN A 1007 -11.39 24.17 31.99
N PRO A 1008 -12.54 23.67 31.48
CA PRO A 1008 -12.60 22.95 30.20
C PRO A 1008 -12.02 23.72 29.01
N SER A 1009 -12.33 25.01 28.84
CA SER A 1009 -11.79 25.81 27.74
C SER A 1009 -10.27 26.00 27.84
N THR A 1010 -9.72 26.13 29.06
CA THR A 1010 -8.26 26.14 29.24
C THR A 1010 -7.61 24.77 29.00
N PHE A 1011 -8.32 23.69 29.29
CA PHE A 1011 -7.81 22.32 29.12
C PHE A 1011 -7.84 21.90 27.64
N ALA A 1012 -8.91 22.21 26.90
CA ALA A 1012 -8.99 22.03 25.45
C ALA A 1012 -7.78 22.62 24.72
N ASN A 1013 -7.44 23.88 25.04
CA ASN A 1013 -6.24 24.54 24.50
C ASN A 1013 -4.93 23.84 24.91
N GLN A 1014 -4.84 23.29 26.13
CA GLN A 1014 -3.66 22.54 26.58
C GLN A 1014 -3.51 21.18 25.88
N ILE A 1015 -4.61 20.48 25.58
CA ILE A 1015 -4.61 19.20 24.83
C ILE A 1015 -4.68 19.40 23.30
N ALA A 1016 -4.55 20.63 22.81
CA ALA A 1016 -4.65 21.03 21.40
C ALA A 1016 -5.99 20.63 20.71
N LEU A 1017 -7.10 20.68 21.45
CA LEU A 1017 -8.45 20.53 20.91
C LEU A 1017 -8.99 21.91 20.50
N ASN A 1018 -9.02 22.18 19.19
CA ASN A 1018 -9.51 23.45 18.65
C ASN A 1018 -11.05 23.45 18.59
N GLN A 1019 -11.70 24.24 19.45
CA GLN A 1019 -13.17 24.33 19.52
C GLN A 1019 -13.82 24.79 18.20
N ASN A 1020 -13.14 25.62 17.41
CA ASN A 1020 -13.65 26.02 16.08
C ASN A 1020 -13.65 24.83 15.10
N ASN A 1021 -12.68 23.91 15.22
CA ASN A 1021 -12.64 22.70 14.40
C ASN A 1021 -13.73 21.71 14.80
N THR A 1022 -13.92 21.49 16.11
CA THR A 1022 -14.94 20.55 16.60
C THR A 1022 -16.34 20.97 16.16
N TRP A 1023 -16.68 22.27 16.24
CA TRP A 1023 -17.95 22.78 15.71
C TRP A 1023 -18.03 22.77 14.17
N GLY A 1024 -16.91 22.93 13.46
CA GLY A 1024 -16.85 22.78 12.00
C GLY A 1024 -17.22 21.38 11.51
N ILE A 1025 -16.80 20.34 12.24
CA ILE A 1025 -17.12 18.94 11.93
C ILE A 1025 -18.62 18.66 12.16
N ILE A 1026 -19.17 19.05 13.33
CA ILE A 1026 -20.61 18.91 13.63
C ILE A 1026 -21.46 19.63 12.59
N LYS A 1027 -21.07 20.86 12.24
CA LYS A 1027 -21.80 21.67 11.26
C LYS A 1027 -21.82 21.02 9.88
N MET A 1028 -20.66 20.61 9.35
CA MET A 1028 -20.56 19.96 8.04
C MET A 1028 -21.44 18.70 7.97
N LEU A 1029 -21.38 17.83 8.97
CA LEU A 1029 -22.19 16.60 9.01
C LEU A 1029 -23.69 16.89 9.10
N SER A 1030 -24.08 17.95 9.83
CA SER A 1030 -25.48 18.37 9.96
C SER A 1030 -26.03 18.96 8.65
N GLU A 1031 -25.24 19.78 7.96
CA GLU A 1031 -25.62 20.36 6.66
C GLU A 1031 -25.72 19.25 5.60
N LEU A 1032 -24.74 18.35 5.53
CA LEU A 1032 -24.72 17.20 4.61
C LEU A 1032 -25.94 16.28 4.79
N LEU A 1033 -26.28 15.90 6.02
CA LEU A 1033 -27.46 15.05 6.29
C LEU A 1033 -28.79 15.78 6.00
N LEU A 1034 -28.81 17.11 6.07
CA LEU A 1034 -29.95 17.92 5.63
C LEU A 1034 -30.01 18.15 4.11
N GLU A 1035 -29.02 17.66 3.35
CA GLU A 1035 -29.05 17.58 1.88
C GLU A 1035 -29.43 16.17 1.36
N GLN A 1036 -29.16 15.10 2.13
CA GLN A 1036 -29.53 13.72 1.76
C GLN A 1036 -31.05 13.44 1.85
N PRO A 1037 -31.61 12.46 1.11
CA PRO A 1037 -33.03 12.10 1.24
C PRO A 1037 -33.42 11.61 2.66
N GLU A 1038 -34.71 11.51 2.94
CA GLU A 1038 -35.21 10.96 4.21
C GLU A 1038 -34.90 9.46 4.29
N GLY A 1039 -34.36 9.00 5.43
CA GLY A 1039 -33.77 7.67 5.55
C GLY A 1039 -32.90 7.46 6.81
N LYS A 1040 -32.39 6.24 6.95
CA LYS A 1040 -31.43 5.83 7.99
C LYS A 1040 -30.01 5.84 7.38
N TYR A 1041 -29.05 6.36 8.13
CA TYR A 1041 -27.66 6.54 7.73
C TYR A 1041 -26.70 6.01 8.81
N VAL A 1042 -25.49 5.63 8.40
CA VAL A 1042 -24.42 5.18 9.30
C VAL A 1042 -23.13 5.94 9.02
N ILE A 1043 -22.66 6.69 10.02
CA ILE A 1043 -21.33 7.31 10.04
C ILE A 1043 -20.38 6.35 10.76
N MET A 1044 -19.37 5.81 10.08
CA MET A 1044 -18.41 4.88 10.69
C MET A 1044 -16.95 5.28 10.47
N LYS A 1045 -16.13 5.01 11.50
CA LYS A 1045 -14.66 5.09 11.45
C LYS A 1045 -14.09 3.76 10.97
N ASP A 1046 -13.31 3.78 9.90
CA ASP A 1046 -12.61 2.60 9.37
C ASP A 1046 -11.66 2.00 10.44
N PRO A 1047 -11.60 0.67 10.64
CA PRO A 1047 -10.81 0.06 11.71
C PRO A 1047 -9.29 0.21 11.55
N ASN A 1048 -8.80 0.31 10.31
CA ASN A 1048 -7.37 0.27 9.99
C ASN A 1048 -6.87 1.55 9.30
N LYS A 1049 -7.74 2.30 8.60
CA LYS A 1049 -7.38 3.51 7.86
C LYS A 1049 -7.85 4.80 8.57
N PRO A 1050 -7.16 5.94 8.42
CA PRO A 1050 -7.54 7.22 9.05
C PRO A 1050 -8.63 7.95 8.23
N ILE A 1051 -9.76 7.29 8.02
CA ILE A 1051 -10.90 7.75 7.20
C ILE A 1051 -12.23 7.45 7.91
N MET A 1052 -13.25 8.24 7.60
CA MET A 1052 -14.64 8.09 8.04
C MET A 1052 -15.54 7.99 6.81
N ARG A 1053 -16.53 7.11 6.84
CA ARG A 1053 -17.51 6.94 5.75
C ARG A 1053 -18.92 7.25 6.25
N LEU A 1054 -19.73 7.82 5.38
CA LEU A 1054 -21.17 7.95 5.54
C LEU A 1054 -21.85 6.98 4.57
N PHE A 1055 -22.65 6.06 5.09
CA PHE A 1055 -23.47 5.14 4.31
C PHE A 1055 -24.95 5.48 4.46
N SER A 1056 -25.71 5.35 3.38
CA SER A 1056 -27.17 5.21 3.39
C SER A 1056 -27.49 3.74 3.59
N VAL A 1057 -28.44 3.43 4.49
CA VAL A 1057 -28.82 2.04 4.82
C VAL A 1057 -30.34 1.86 4.72
N PRO A 1058 -30.83 0.63 4.46
CA PRO A 1058 -32.24 0.29 4.58
C PRO A 1058 -32.81 0.68 5.96
N LEU A 1059 -34.10 1.02 6.03
CA LEU A 1059 -34.72 1.49 7.28
C LEU A 1059 -34.68 0.41 8.36
N ASP A 1060 -34.99 -0.83 7.98
CA ASP A 1060 -34.86 -2.09 8.71
C ASP A 1060 -33.44 -2.39 9.25
N THR A 1061 -32.40 -1.66 8.84
CA THR A 1061 -31.04 -1.90 9.36
C THR A 1061 -30.95 -1.56 10.86
N PHE A 1062 -30.57 -2.55 11.67
CA PHE A 1062 -30.58 -2.54 13.15
C PHE A 1062 -31.95 -2.47 13.81
N GLU A 1063 -33.02 -2.75 13.07
CA GLU A 1063 -34.26 -3.24 13.70
C GLU A 1063 -34.09 -4.75 13.85
N GLU A 1064 -34.46 -5.30 15.02
CA GLU A 1064 -34.41 -6.74 15.23
C GLU A 1064 -35.48 -7.39 14.34
N GLU A 1065 -35.08 -8.41 13.55
CA GLU A 1065 -36.05 -9.36 13.00
C GLU A 1065 -36.71 -10.02 14.21
N GLY A 1066 -37.94 -9.62 14.50
CA GLY A 1066 -38.69 -10.11 15.66
C GLY A 1066 -38.75 -11.63 15.63
N GLU A 1067 -38.68 -12.25 16.80
CA GLU A 1067 -38.70 -13.71 16.96
C GLU A 1067 -39.82 -14.30 16.10
N ASP A 1068 -39.48 -15.17 15.14
CA ASP A 1068 -40.46 -15.98 14.42
C ASP A 1068 -41.17 -16.85 15.47
N ASP A 1069 -42.35 -16.41 15.90
CA ASP A 1069 -43.24 -17.15 16.80
C ASP A 1069 -43.64 -18.47 16.10
N GLU A 1070 -42.85 -19.53 16.31
CA GLU A 1070 -43.26 -20.92 16.05
C GLU A 1070 -44.39 -21.29 17.04
N GLU A 1071 -45.60 -20.74 16.81
CA GLU A 1071 -46.80 -21.16 17.52
C GLU A 1071 -47.05 -22.66 17.23
N GLU A 1072 -46.86 -23.51 18.24
CA GLU A 1072 -47.28 -24.92 18.24
C GLU A 1072 -48.82 -25.02 18.19
N ASP A 1073 -49.40 -24.88 17.00
CA ASP A 1073 -50.85 -24.99 16.77
C ASP A 1073 -51.28 -26.48 16.74
N ASP A 1074 -51.96 -26.93 17.80
CA ASP A 1074 -52.51 -28.29 17.99
C ASP A 1074 -53.76 -28.53 17.10
N GLU A 1075 -53.66 -29.22 15.95
CA GLU A 1075 -54.72 -30.14 15.41
C GLU A 1075 -54.24 -31.16 14.34
#